data_AF-A0A7W7U159-F1
#
_entry.id   AF-A0A7W7U159-F1
#
_cell.length_a   1.000
_cell.length_b   1.000
_cell.length_c   1.000
_cell.angle_alpha   90.00
_cell.angle_beta   90.00
_cell.angle_gamma   90.00
#
_symmetry.space_group_name_H-M   'P 1'
#
loop_
_entity.id
_entity.type
_entity.pdbx_description
1 polymer ?
#
loop_
_entity_poly.entity_id
_entity_poly.type
_entity_poly.pdbx_seq_one_letter_code
_entity_poly.pdbx_strand_id
1 'polypeptide(L)'
;MSPATPAPQSGGAALELLVHGVGGATPESMLDDPRTVRVTGDRTAAMYRRGEDLDAEEHPERYAARPVPEAYCWSNLTSGDGARALWLLLLPFMVANLAHWMRPPAQGRPGLVRLYGVLVRLVALTLTVLLTAAACEVALDLTAWQCAATTACTDAYSWLGFLSADRGGWWSVPGRRLALAALVPTALVGLLWYLSNRTWSAYEAQRPPTGYDAPVVEPQADTEAADAAEPAGPVELRPALGRPGFWYGRRLVARLRAAHTAAGFLTVAAALVTATTRHDAGAPGLLTVLGWALRAAVAVLAVVVLWVVCRRGRSERRLDLRVERALVSWLPAASLAVLALTAVHAGWSRPGWTSSGTLPGDAVFGALTLVQGGLVVGLGVVALLLQRPRRDPRTALRGLGGPAVAMLACALGGVMSGGVAQRVADWLDGSAGRDAVRIGPPVLLSWQASVIPVLLLLLLVPAALLAARTVLDARRLRAAVEADYDAADEPDPVRTGQIAAGRARASLTDSAPVLVGVVSGATLLLGAASVAGAWASGNVPGRAFDGAHPAIASLASVTQALGSWMIGFGFLLFVTWGRRAYRDASARRTIGILWDVGTFWPRAAHPFAPPCYAERAVPDLTWRMSSWTRSTGGRLVISGHSQGSVLAAAAVWQLQPATRSRVALLTYGSPLERLYGRWFPAYFGPEALRGLNRTMHCWSNLYRSTDPIGGPVRVPAEDGRPAVDAAVLLDPVAYGRTREHPLPEPILAHSDYQADPAFARCRSALLDRLPPALPHQRTETVADQGRSGRSSG
;
A
#
# COMPACT_ATOMS: atom_id res chain seq x y z
N MET A 1 -6.24 6.31 55.14
CA MET A 1 -4.90 5.68 55.13
C MET A 1 -4.98 4.48 54.19
N SER A 2 -4.39 4.58 53.01
CA SER A 2 -4.32 3.47 52.05
C SER A 2 -3.46 2.35 52.63
N PRO A 3 -3.81 1.07 52.44
CA PRO A 3 -2.95 -0.03 52.85
C PRO A 3 -1.63 0.07 52.07
N ALA A 4 -0.52 -0.10 52.77
CA ALA A 4 0.81 -0.11 52.18
C ALA A 4 0.90 -1.22 51.13
N THR A 5 1.28 -0.84 49.90
CA THR A 5 1.61 -1.77 48.83
C THR A 5 2.74 -2.69 49.32
N PRO A 6 2.56 -4.03 49.33
CA PRO A 6 3.64 -4.93 49.69
C PRO A 6 4.82 -4.75 48.73
N ALA A 7 6.03 -4.70 49.28
CA ALA A 7 7.25 -4.70 48.46
C ALA A 7 7.27 -5.95 47.57
N PRO A 8 7.55 -5.82 46.26
CA PRO A 8 7.45 -6.95 45.32
C PRO A 8 8.51 -7.99 45.65
N GLN A 9 8.08 -9.14 46.17
CA GLN A 9 8.89 -10.35 46.25
C GLN A 9 9.10 -10.87 44.82
N SER A 10 10.30 -10.62 44.28
CA SER A 10 10.82 -11.04 42.96
C SER A 10 9.82 -11.07 41.80
N GLY A 11 9.61 -9.92 41.15
CA GLY A 11 8.66 -9.75 40.03
C GLY A 11 8.96 -10.51 38.73
N GLY A 12 9.82 -11.53 38.76
CA GLY A 12 10.30 -12.31 37.62
C GLY A 12 11.03 -11.48 36.54
N ALA A 13 11.47 -12.16 35.48
CA ALA A 13 12.07 -11.50 34.33
C ALA A 13 11.06 -10.52 33.71
N ALA A 14 11.48 -9.27 33.50
CA ALA A 14 10.71 -8.26 32.77
C ALA A 14 11.41 -7.97 31.43
N LEU A 15 10.65 -7.92 30.34
CA LEU A 15 11.17 -7.61 28.99
C LEU A 15 10.50 -6.34 28.46
N GLU A 16 11.30 -5.44 27.88
CA GLU A 16 10.83 -4.36 27.02
C GLU A 16 11.13 -4.73 25.56
N LEU A 17 10.09 -4.93 24.76
CA LEU A 17 10.21 -5.20 23.33
C LEU A 17 10.00 -3.89 22.54
N LEU A 18 11.08 -3.32 22.03
CA LEU A 18 11.12 -2.09 21.24
C LEU A 18 10.81 -2.38 19.77
N VAL A 19 9.84 -1.67 19.21
CA VAL A 19 9.46 -1.75 17.80
C VAL A 19 9.55 -0.36 17.17
N HIS A 20 10.53 -0.18 16.28
CA HIS A 20 10.79 1.11 15.64
C HIS A 20 9.79 1.46 14.54
N GLY A 21 9.70 2.75 14.21
CA GLY A 21 8.97 3.28 13.06
C GLY A 21 9.73 3.23 11.73
N VAL A 22 9.24 3.96 10.74
CA VAL A 22 9.89 4.05 9.42
C VAL A 22 11.20 4.85 9.51
N GLY A 23 12.25 4.42 8.82
CA GLY A 23 13.45 5.25 8.67
C GLY A 23 14.79 4.54 8.76
N GLY A 24 14.81 3.20 8.79
CA GLY A 24 16.07 2.45 8.80
C GLY A 24 16.78 2.47 10.16
N ALA A 25 16.01 2.43 11.26
CA ALA A 25 16.58 2.30 12.60
C ALA A 25 17.50 1.07 12.67
N THR A 26 18.63 1.24 13.35
CA THR A 26 19.58 0.17 13.59
C THR A 26 19.39 -0.37 15.01
N PRO A 27 19.77 -1.64 15.27
CA PRO A 27 19.75 -2.19 16.62
C PRO A 27 20.47 -1.28 17.62
N GLU A 28 21.60 -0.69 17.23
CA GLU A 28 22.43 0.16 18.08
C GLU A 28 21.68 1.43 18.48
N SER A 29 21.00 2.07 17.53
CA SER A 29 20.19 3.25 17.81
C SER A 29 18.95 2.96 18.68
N MET A 30 18.36 1.77 18.55
CA MET A 30 17.18 1.40 19.33
C MET A 30 17.53 1.02 20.76
N LEU A 31 18.65 0.33 20.93
CA LEU A 31 19.13 -0.14 22.23
C LEU A 31 20.07 0.84 22.91
N ASP A 32 20.46 1.93 22.24
CA ASP A 32 21.48 2.89 22.71
C ASP A 32 22.78 2.18 23.13
N ASP A 33 23.22 1.20 22.33
CA ASP A 33 24.42 0.40 22.60
C ASP A 33 25.09 -0.03 21.28
N PRO A 34 26.39 0.25 21.07
CA PRO A 34 27.09 -0.18 19.87
C PRO A 34 27.33 -1.70 19.77
N ARG A 35 27.21 -2.45 20.87
CA ARG A 35 27.46 -3.90 20.96
C ARG A 35 26.14 -4.66 21.00
N THR A 36 25.48 -4.73 19.85
CA THR A 36 24.23 -5.49 19.72
C THR A 36 24.50 -6.91 19.20
N VAL A 37 23.68 -7.84 19.65
CA VAL A 37 23.76 -9.25 19.26
C VAL A 37 22.40 -9.72 18.78
N ARG A 38 22.38 -10.43 17.64
CA ARG A 38 21.17 -11.02 17.09
C ARG A 38 20.78 -12.26 17.89
N VAL A 39 19.63 -12.20 18.56
CA VAL A 39 19.06 -13.30 19.35
C VAL A 39 18.37 -14.32 18.46
N THR A 40 17.54 -13.85 17.50
CA THR A 40 16.82 -14.71 16.56
C THR A 40 16.41 -13.94 15.30
N GLY A 41 16.01 -14.64 14.25
CA GLY A 41 15.65 -14.09 12.94
C GLY A 41 16.76 -14.23 11.90
N ASP A 42 16.66 -13.45 10.82
CA ASP A 42 17.57 -13.54 9.67
C ASP A 42 18.26 -12.18 9.38
N ARG A 43 18.72 -11.96 8.14
CA ARG A 43 19.36 -10.70 7.73
C ARG A 43 18.34 -9.59 7.41
N THR A 44 17.08 -9.95 7.21
CA THR A 44 16.00 -9.06 6.76
C THR A 44 15.14 -8.58 7.93
N ALA A 45 14.85 -9.44 8.90
CA ALA A 45 14.23 -9.04 10.15
C ALA A 45 14.68 -9.93 11.30
N ALA A 46 15.00 -9.33 12.43
CA ALA A 46 15.57 -10.04 13.57
C ALA A 46 15.35 -9.32 14.91
N MET A 47 15.46 -10.10 15.98
CA MET A 47 15.48 -9.62 17.36
C MET A 47 16.93 -9.41 17.80
N TYR A 48 17.20 -8.26 18.40
CA TYR A 48 18.51 -7.87 18.88
C TYR A 48 18.46 -7.51 20.35
N ARG A 49 19.56 -7.77 21.04
CA ARG A 49 19.75 -7.40 22.44
C ARG A 49 21.14 -6.77 22.62
N ARG A 50 21.34 -6.03 23.71
CA ARG A 50 22.68 -5.59 24.13
C ARG A 50 23.51 -6.81 24.50
N GLY A 51 24.82 -6.76 24.25
CA GLY A 51 25.73 -7.83 24.60
C GLY A 51 25.73 -8.15 26.10
N GLU A 52 25.53 -7.14 26.95
CA GLU A 52 25.47 -7.32 28.41
C GLU A 52 24.22 -8.05 28.90
N ASP A 53 23.11 -7.98 28.16
CA ASP A 53 21.82 -8.55 28.58
C ASP A 53 21.55 -9.95 27.97
N LEU A 54 22.56 -10.56 27.32
CA LEU A 54 22.41 -11.84 26.62
C LEU A 54 21.96 -12.98 27.53
N ASP A 55 22.52 -13.03 28.75
CA ASP A 55 22.25 -14.07 29.74
C ASP A 55 20.96 -13.83 30.54
N ALA A 56 20.18 -12.80 30.21
CA ALA A 56 19.04 -12.38 31.03
C ALA A 56 17.89 -13.40 31.13
N GLU A 57 17.82 -14.36 30.20
CA GLU A 57 16.87 -15.47 30.29
C GLU A 57 17.39 -16.62 31.16
N GLU A 58 18.71 -16.78 31.28
CA GLU A 58 19.37 -17.79 32.10
C GLU A 58 19.52 -17.34 33.57
N HIS A 59 19.70 -16.03 33.77
CA HIS A 59 19.95 -15.40 35.07
C HIS A 59 18.96 -14.25 35.38
N PRO A 60 17.64 -14.51 35.39
CA PRO A 60 16.61 -13.48 35.57
C PRO A 60 16.73 -12.71 36.89
N GLU A 61 17.33 -13.32 37.93
CA GLU A 61 17.61 -12.70 39.23
C GLU A 61 18.52 -11.47 39.12
N ARG A 62 19.42 -11.41 38.14
CA ARG A 62 20.33 -10.28 37.92
C ARG A 62 19.63 -9.05 37.35
N TYR A 63 18.43 -9.23 36.80
CA TYR A 63 17.67 -8.21 36.08
C TYR A 63 16.39 -7.77 36.82
N ALA A 64 16.23 -8.15 38.09
CA ALA A 64 15.02 -7.85 38.86
C ALA A 64 14.70 -6.35 39.00
N ALA A 65 15.71 -5.48 38.89
CA ALA A 65 15.57 -4.03 39.05
C ALA A 65 15.22 -3.27 37.75
N ARG A 66 15.36 -3.88 36.57
CA ARG A 66 15.12 -3.21 35.28
C ARG A 66 14.56 -4.17 34.22
N PRO A 67 13.64 -3.73 33.34
CA PRO A 67 13.27 -4.55 32.19
C PRO A 67 14.48 -4.70 31.24
N VAL A 68 14.63 -5.88 30.68
CA VAL A 68 15.64 -6.19 29.67
C VAL A 68 15.16 -5.61 28.33
N PRO A 69 15.91 -4.69 27.68
CA PRO A 69 15.51 -4.14 26.39
C PRO A 69 15.88 -5.09 25.24
N GLU A 70 14.92 -5.35 24.36
CA GLU A 70 15.09 -6.12 23.14
C GLU A 70 14.50 -5.35 21.96
N ALA A 71 15.25 -5.24 20.86
CA ALA A 71 14.86 -4.49 19.68
C ALA A 71 14.44 -5.43 18.54
N TYR A 72 13.23 -5.25 18.02
CA TYR A 72 12.82 -5.87 16.78
C TYR A 72 13.16 -4.96 15.59
N CYS A 73 14.17 -5.34 14.81
CA CYS A 73 14.62 -4.58 13.65
C CYS A 73 14.05 -5.18 12.37
N TRP A 74 13.20 -4.41 11.69
CA TRP A 74 12.48 -4.82 10.47
C TRP A 74 12.77 -3.93 9.26
N SER A 75 13.69 -2.98 9.40
CA SER A 75 14.05 -1.99 8.38
C SER A 75 14.38 -2.59 7.01
N ASN A 76 14.99 -3.77 6.95
CA ASN A 76 15.33 -4.44 5.69
C ASN A 76 14.12 -5.09 4.99
N LEU A 77 12.95 -5.20 5.62
CA LEU A 77 11.70 -5.65 4.95
C LEU A 77 11.16 -4.60 3.98
N THR A 78 11.35 -3.32 4.27
CA THR A 78 10.92 -2.22 3.41
C THR A 78 12.07 -1.59 2.63
N SER A 79 13.31 -1.90 3.00
CA SER A 79 14.52 -1.39 2.35
C SER A 79 15.42 -2.46 1.70
N GLY A 80 14.97 -3.70 1.53
CA GLY A 80 15.73 -4.74 0.80
C GLY A 80 15.54 -4.69 -0.72
N ASP A 81 16.66 -4.80 -1.46
CA ASP A 81 16.84 -5.10 -2.90
C ASP A 81 16.77 -3.98 -3.96
N GLY A 82 17.70 -4.09 -4.93
CA GLY A 82 17.89 -3.23 -6.11
C GLY A 82 16.75 -3.21 -7.14
N ALA A 83 15.62 -3.86 -6.85
CA ALA A 83 14.40 -3.84 -7.66
C ALA A 83 13.53 -2.59 -7.44
N ARG A 84 14.01 -1.59 -6.68
CA ARG A 84 13.24 -0.36 -6.36
C ARG A 84 12.85 0.47 -7.57
N ALA A 85 13.58 0.37 -8.69
CA ALA A 85 13.18 1.02 -9.93
C ALA A 85 11.81 0.50 -10.44
N LEU A 86 11.45 -0.75 -10.15
CA LEU A 86 10.13 -1.31 -10.46
C LEU A 86 9.03 -0.82 -9.53
N TRP A 87 9.33 -0.34 -8.32
CA TRP A 87 8.31 0.10 -7.34
C TRP A 87 7.42 1.21 -7.88
N LEU A 88 8.03 2.05 -8.71
CA LEU A 88 7.39 3.12 -9.44
C LEU A 88 6.29 2.61 -10.37
N LEU A 89 6.58 1.55 -11.14
CA LEU A 89 5.61 0.84 -11.97
C LEU A 89 4.47 0.23 -11.14
N LEU A 90 4.78 -0.22 -9.92
CA LEU A 90 3.83 -0.88 -9.03
C LEU A 90 2.99 0.09 -8.17
N LEU A 91 3.27 1.40 -8.23
CA LEU A 91 2.59 2.40 -7.40
C LEU A 91 1.06 2.40 -7.60
N PRO A 92 0.51 2.45 -8.84
CA PRO A 92 -0.94 2.37 -9.04
C PRO A 92 -1.56 1.10 -8.43
N PHE A 93 -0.83 -0.02 -8.49
CA PHE A 93 -1.26 -1.31 -7.95
C PHE A 93 -1.29 -1.31 -6.42
N MET A 94 -0.30 -0.69 -5.78
CA MET A 94 -0.26 -0.48 -4.34
C MET A 94 -1.43 0.40 -3.87
N VAL A 95 -1.67 1.52 -4.56
CA VAL A 95 -2.76 2.45 -4.23
C VAL A 95 -4.14 1.79 -4.41
N ALA A 96 -4.35 1.02 -5.48
CA ALA A 96 -5.58 0.25 -5.65
C ALA A 96 -5.76 -0.83 -4.57
N ASN A 97 -4.68 -1.47 -4.13
CA ASN A 97 -4.74 -2.44 -3.03
C ASN A 97 -5.09 -1.76 -1.69
N LEU A 98 -4.55 -0.57 -1.43
CA LEU A 98 -4.91 0.22 -0.25
C LEU A 98 -6.41 0.54 -0.20
N ALA A 99 -7.00 0.93 -1.34
CA ALA A 99 -8.42 1.26 -1.41
C ALA A 99 -9.34 0.15 -0.87
N HIS A 100 -8.96 -1.13 -1.00
CA HIS A 100 -9.70 -2.26 -0.43
C HIS A 100 -9.85 -2.17 1.09
N TRP A 101 -8.77 -1.77 1.77
CA TRP A 101 -8.70 -1.70 3.22
C TRP A 101 -9.31 -0.41 3.79
N MET A 102 -9.61 0.57 2.94
CA MET A 102 -10.17 1.86 3.33
C MET A 102 -11.70 1.85 3.41
N ARG A 103 -12.30 0.66 3.46
CA ARG A 103 -13.76 0.48 3.56
C ARG A 103 -14.29 1.06 4.87
N PRO A 104 -15.48 1.69 4.87
CA PRO A 104 -16.17 2.07 6.09
C PRO A 104 -16.48 0.85 6.98
N PRO A 105 -16.55 1.03 8.32
CA PRO A 105 -16.99 -0.03 9.22
C PRO A 105 -18.45 -0.36 8.93
N ALA A 106 -18.78 -1.66 8.90
CA ALA A 106 -20.13 -2.11 8.66
C ALA A 106 -20.47 -3.29 9.56
N GLN A 107 -21.63 -3.22 10.21
CA GLN A 107 -22.24 -4.32 10.96
C GLN A 107 -23.50 -4.77 10.21
N GLY A 108 -23.70 -6.09 10.08
CA GLY A 108 -24.92 -6.66 9.49
C GLY A 108 -25.15 -6.38 7.99
N ARG A 109 -24.09 -6.08 7.21
CA ARG A 109 -24.19 -5.75 5.77
C ARG A 109 -23.21 -6.54 4.90
N PRO A 110 -23.19 -7.88 4.97
CA PRO A 110 -22.22 -8.72 4.26
C PRO A 110 -22.24 -8.53 2.73
N GLY A 111 -23.43 -8.32 2.14
CA GLY A 111 -23.57 -8.10 0.69
C GLY A 111 -22.88 -6.84 0.20
N LEU A 112 -22.99 -5.71 0.92
CA LEU A 112 -22.35 -4.45 0.55
C LEU A 112 -20.82 -4.51 0.76
N VAL A 113 -20.35 -5.20 1.80
CA VAL A 113 -18.91 -5.43 2.01
C VAL A 113 -18.32 -6.24 0.85
N ARG A 114 -19.02 -7.30 0.41
CA ARG A 114 -18.63 -8.09 -0.76
C ARG A 114 -18.62 -7.24 -2.02
N LEU A 115 -19.67 -6.47 -2.27
CA LEU A 115 -19.76 -5.61 -3.45
C LEU A 115 -18.63 -4.58 -3.49
N TYR A 116 -18.30 -3.95 -2.34
CA TYR A 116 -17.15 -3.07 -2.21
C TYR A 116 -15.85 -3.78 -2.63
N GLY A 117 -15.60 -4.97 -2.07
CA GLY A 117 -14.43 -5.79 -2.40
C GLY A 117 -14.34 -6.14 -3.89
N VAL A 118 -15.47 -6.52 -4.51
CA VAL A 118 -15.55 -6.81 -5.96
C VAL A 118 -15.25 -5.57 -6.79
N LEU A 119 -15.82 -4.41 -6.46
CA LEU A 119 -15.58 -3.17 -7.21
C LEU A 119 -14.11 -2.76 -7.16
N VAL A 120 -13.45 -2.84 -6.00
CA VAL A 120 -12.01 -2.55 -5.91
C VAL A 120 -11.18 -3.58 -6.70
N ARG A 121 -11.53 -4.87 -6.66
CA ARG A 121 -10.88 -5.91 -7.47
C ARG A 121 -11.03 -5.64 -8.98
N LEU A 122 -12.19 -5.17 -9.43
CA LEU A 122 -12.41 -4.77 -10.82
C LEU A 122 -11.58 -3.53 -11.19
N VAL A 123 -11.51 -2.52 -10.32
CA VAL A 123 -10.60 -1.37 -10.52
C VAL A 123 -9.15 -1.86 -10.65
N ALA A 124 -8.70 -2.75 -9.77
CA ALA A 124 -7.37 -3.35 -9.84
C ALA A 124 -7.14 -4.11 -11.16
N LEU A 125 -8.13 -4.86 -11.65
CA LEU A 125 -8.06 -5.55 -12.94
C LEU A 125 -7.92 -4.57 -14.10
N THR A 126 -8.69 -3.48 -14.10
CA THR A 126 -8.59 -2.45 -15.15
C THR A 126 -7.22 -1.79 -15.20
N LEU A 127 -6.52 -1.64 -14.07
CA LEU A 127 -5.15 -1.12 -14.05
C LEU A 127 -4.14 -2.08 -14.69
N THR A 128 -4.33 -3.40 -14.55
CA THR A 128 -3.51 -4.39 -15.25
C THR A 128 -3.75 -4.34 -16.77
N VAL A 129 -5.01 -4.22 -17.18
CA VAL A 129 -5.39 -4.03 -18.59
C VAL A 129 -4.81 -2.72 -19.13
N LEU A 130 -4.93 -1.61 -18.38
CA LEU A 130 -4.40 -0.30 -18.77
C LEU A 130 -2.89 -0.35 -19.01
N LEU A 131 -2.12 -0.90 -18.06
CA LEU A 131 -0.68 -1.02 -18.22
C LEU A 131 -0.30 -1.87 -19.43
N THR A 132 -0.99 -3.01 -19.62
CA THR A 132 -0.69 -3.91 -20.74
C THR A 132 -1.09 -3.28 -22.07
N ALA A 133 -2.23 -2.59 -22.12
CA ALA A 133 -2.69 -1.85 -23.29
C ALA A 133 -1.74 -0.70 -23.64
N ALA A 134 -1.19 0.00 -22.65
CA ALA A 134 -0.17 1.04 -22.86
C ALA A 134 1.16 0.46 -23.40
N ALA A 135 1.56 -0.72 -22.95
CA ALA A 135 2.70 -1.42 -23.54
C ALA A 135 2.41 -1.90 -24.96
N CYS A 136 1.16 -2.29 -25.25
CA CYS A 136 0.73 -2.61 -26.62
C CYS A 136 0.74 -1.37 -27.51
N GLU A 137 0.25 -0.24 -27.01
CA GLU A 137 0.27 1.06 -27.70
C GLU A 137 1.70 1.42 -28.14
N VAL A 138 2.65 1.37 -27.21
CA VAL A 138 4.06 1.68 -27.50
C VAL A 138 4.68 0.70 -28.50
N ALA A 139 4.51 -0.61 -28.28
CA ALA A 139 5.21 -1.63 -29.06
C ALA A 139 4.52 -1.93 -30.40
N LEU A 140 3.20 -2.17 -30.38
CA LEU A 140 2.43 -2.60 -31.54
C LEU A 140 2.00 -1.41 -32.39
N ASP A 141 1.44 -0.36 -31.79
CA ASP A 141 0.96 0.79 -32.56
C ASP A 141 2.10 1.74 -32.98
N LEU A 142 2.70 2.45 -32.02
CA LEU A 142 3.70 3.48 -32.34
C LEU A 142 4.93 2.93 -33.06
N THR A 143 5.46 1.79 -32.61
CA THR A 143 6.70 1.23 -33.16
C THR A 143 6.46 0.35 -34.38
N ALA A 144 5.61 -0.69 -34.26
CA ALA A 144 5.46 -1.72 -35.28
C ALA A 144 4.41 -1.42 -36.37
N TRP A 145 3.45 -0.53 -36.09
CA TRP A 145 2.40 -0.15 -37.04
C TRP A 145 2.68 1.20 -37.70
N GLN A 146 2.96 2.24 -36.91
CA GLN A 146 3.18 3.60 -37.41
C GLN A 146 4.63 3.83 -37.87
N CYS A 147 5.63 3.73 -36.98
CA CYS A 147 7.02 4.02 -37.34
C CYS A 147 7.55 3.07 -38.42
N ALA A 148 7.33 1.75 -38.29
CA ALA A 148 7.77 0.77 -39.28
C ALA A 148 7.11 0.92 -40.67
N ALA A 149 6.00 1.65 -40.77
CA ALA A 149 5.34 1.99 -42.03
C ALA A 149 5.81 3.32 -42.64
N THR A 150 6.58 4.10 -41.90
CA THR A 150 7.06 5.43 -42.30
C THR A 150 8.55 5.40 -42.56
N THR A 151 8.95 5.56 -43.82
CA THR A 151 10.37 5.55 -44.25
C THR A 151 11.24 6.48 -43.43
N ALA A 152 10.83 7.75 -43.30
CA ALA A 152 11.54 8.77 -42.54
C ALA A 152 11.85 8.32 -41.10
N CYS A 153 10.91 7.61 -40.45
CA CYS A 153 11.11 7.08 -39.10
C CYS A 153 12.13 5.92 -39.11
N THR A 154 11.99 4.95 -40.03
CA THR A 154 12.91 3.81 -40.10
C THR A 154 14.32 4.17 -40.56
N ASP A 155 14.49 5.26 -41.31
CA ASP A 155 15.80 5.77 -41.73
C ASP A 155 16.51 6.48 -40.58
N ALA A 156 15.77 7.24 -39.77
CA ALA A 156 16.30 7.85 -38.54
C ALA A 156 16.63 6.82 -37.46
N TYR A 157 15.86 5.73 -37.40
CA TYR A 157 16.05 4.61 -36.47
C TYR A 157 16.45 3.35 -37.21
N SER A 158 17.68 3.32 -37.74
CA SER A 158 18.18 2.25 -38.61
C SER A 158 18.08 0.82 -38.02
N TRP A 159 18.04 0.67 -36.69
CA TRP A 159 17.80 -0.60 -35.99
C TRP A 159 16.38 -1.16 -36.20
N LEU A 160 15.40 -0.32 -36.58
CA LEU A 160 14.05 -0.71 -37.00
C LEU A 160 13.99 -1.03 -38.50
N GLY A 161 15.07 -0.81 -39.27
CA GLY A 161 15.06 -0.93 -40.72
C GLY A 161 14.65 -2.32 -41.24
N PHE A 162 14.90 -3.39 -40.46
CA PHE A 162 14.46 -4.75 -40.85
C PHE A 162 12.92 -4.91 -40.81
N LEU A 163 12.21 -4.05 -40.07
CA LEU A 163 10.75 -3.98 -40.05
C LEU A 163 10.20 -3.06 -41.14
N SER A 164 11.01 -2.25 -41.82
CA SER A 164 10.55 -1.23 -42.78
C SER A 164 9.66 -1.79 -43.89
N ALA A 165 8.59 -1.07 -44.25
CA ALA A 165 7.64 -1.48 -45.30
C ALA A 165 8.31 -1.53 -46.66
N ASP A 166 9.13 -0.52 -46.91
CA ASP A 166 9.74 -0.24 -48.21
C ASP A 166 10.86 -1.22 -48.57
N ARG A 167 11.46 -1.88 -47.56
CA ARG A 167 12.53 -2.85 -47.80
C ARG A 167 12.03 -4.23 -48.25
N GLY A 168 10.73 -4.49 -48.21
CA GLY A 168 10.13 -5.72 -48.77
C GLY A 168 10.60 -7.05 -48.14
N GLY A 169 11.24 -7.02 -46.98
CA GLY A 169 11.79 -8.21 -46.31
C GLY A 169 10.74 -9.08 -45.60
N TRP A 170 11.14 -10.24 -45.07
CA TRP A 170 10.22 -11.16 -44.37
C TRP A 170 9.41 -10.48 -43.25
N TRP A 171 10.02 -9.53 -42.53
CA TRP A 171 9.41 -8.79 -41.42
C TRP A 171 8.71 -7.48 -41.83
N SER A 172 8.64 -7.16 -43.13
CA SER A 172 7.94 -5.96 -43.61
C SER A 172 6.42 -6.10 -43.61
N VAL A 173 5.89 -7.32 -43.46
CA VAL A 173 4.44 -7.56 -43.46
C VAL A 173 3.84 -7.14 -42.11
N PRO A 174 2.77 -6.31 -42.05
CA PRO A 174 2.22 -5.77 -40.80
C PRO A 174 1.96 -6.82 -39.72
N GLY A 175 1.34 -7.94 -40.10
CA GLY A 175 1.04 -9.03 -39.18
C GLY A 175 2.25 -9.64 -38.46
N ARG A 176 3.38 -9.76 -39.16
CA ARG A 176 4.63 -10.29 -38.58
C ARG A 176 5.31 -9.29 -37.67
N ARG A 177 5.24 -7.99 -38.00
CA ARG A 177 5.72 -6.91 -37.12
C ARG A 177 4.95 -6.91 -35.81
N LEU A 178 3.62 -6.98 -35.88
CA LEU A 178 2.75 -7.03 -34.71
C LEU A 178 3.04 -8.26 -33.84
N ALA A 179 3.20 -9.44 -34.45
CA ALA A 179 3.55 -10.67 -33.73
C ALA A 179 4.90 -10.56 -33.01
N LEU A 180 5.92 -9.95 -33.65
CA LEU A 180 7.22 -9.72 -33.01
C LEU A 180 7.12 -8.69 -31.88
N ALA A 181 6.44 -7.58 -32.13
CA ALA A 181 6.26 -6.51 -31.16
C ALA A 181 5.48 -6.95 -29.92
N ALA A 182 4.56 -7.91 -30.06
CA ALA A 182 3.82 -8.52 -28.95
C ALA A 182 4.71 -9.20 -27.90
N LEU A 183 5.97 -9.52 -28.22
CA LEU A 183 6.92 -10.05 -27.23
C LEU A 183 7.19 -9.05 -26.10
N VAL A 184 7.17 -7.74 -26.36
CA VAL A 184 7.44 -6.70 -25.36
C VAL A 184 6.36 -6.66 -24.27
N PRO A 185 5.06 -6.45 -24.55
CA PRO A 185 4.02 -6.49 -23.52
C PRO A 185 3.88 -7.88 -22.89
N THR A 186 4.15 -8.96 -23.64
CA THR A 186 4.14 -10.33 -23.08
C THR A 186 5.25 -10.53 -22.05
N ALA A 187 6.47 -10.06 -22.34
CA ALA A 187 7.59 -10.10 -21.41
C ALA A 187 7.33 -9.25 -20.17
N LEU A 188 6.69 -8.08 -20.31
CA LEU A 188 6.26 -7.25 -19.19
C LEU A 188 5.30 -8.02 -18.25
N VAL A 189 4.26 -8.65 -18.80
CA VAL A 189 3.31 -9.46 -18.01
C VAL A 189 4.01 -10.66 -17.36
N GLY A 190 4.93 -11.31 -18.07
CA GLY A 190 5.77 -12.39 -17.54
C GLY A 190 6.67 -11.95 -16.38
N LEU A 191 7.27 -10.76 -16.48
CA LEU A 191 8.08 -10.16 -15.43
C LEU A 191 7.24 -9.85 -14.18
N LEU A 192 6.04 -9.28 -14.33
CA LEU A 192 5.12 -9.02 -13.21
C LEU A 192 4.70 -10.31 -12.51
N TRP A 193 4.40 -11.36 -13.29
CA TRP A 193 4.11 -12.69 -12.76
C TRP A 193 5.31 -13.25 -11.97
N TYR A 194 6.51 -13.19 -12.53
CA TYR A 194 7.74 -13.67 -11.90
C TYR A 194 8.02 -12.97 -10.56
N LEU A 195 7.96 -11.63 -10.54
CA LEU A 195 8.20 -10.82 -9.34
C LEU A 195 7.16 -11.08 -8.24
N SER A 196 5.88 -11.20 -8.62
CA SER A 196 4.81 -11.53 -7.67
C SER A 196 4.98 -12.94 -7.10
N ASN A 197 5.40 -13.91 -7.92
CA ASN A 197 5.65 -15.28 -7.45
C ASN A 197 6.88 -15.38 -6.53
N ARG A 198 7.96 -14.63 -6.81
CA ARG A 198 9.18 -14.61 -5.98
C ARG A 198 8.95 -13.97 -4.61
N THR A 199 8.20 -12.88 -4.55
CA THR A 199 7.91 -12.19 -3.28
C THR A 199 6.94 -12.97 -2.39
N TRP A 200 6.04 -13.74 -3.00
CA TRP A 200 5.05 -14.57 -2.33
C TRP A 200 5.65 -15.68 -1.45
N SER A 201 6.78 -16.30 -1.85
CA SER A 201 7.41 -17.36 -1.05
C SER A 201 8.18 -16.83 0.17
N ALA A 202 8.72 -15.60 0.10
CA ALA A 202 9.58 -15.04 1.13
C ALA A 202 8.84 -14.30 2.27
N TYR A 203 7.68 -13.69 1.98
CA TYR A 203 6.94 -12.85 2.94
C TYR A 203 5.61 -13.47 3.39
N GLU A 204 4.85 -14.09 2.48
CA GLU A 204 3.42 -14.43 2.70
C GLU A 204 3.20 -15.89 3.15
N ALA A 205 4.28 -16.63 3.47
CA ALA A 205 4.23 -18.03 3.85
C ALA A 205 4.25 -18.28 5.38
N GLN A 206 4.45 -17.23 6.19
CA GLN A 206 4.56 -17.35 7.64
C GLN A 206 3.19 -17.58 8.27
N ARG A 207 3.06 -18.63 9.09
CA ARG A 207 1.81 -18.97 9.78
C ARG A 207 1.80 -18.35 11.18
N PRO A 208 0.70 -17.69 11.60
CA PRO A 208 0.53 -17.27 12.99
C PRO A 208 0.63 -18.47 13.96
N PRO A 209 1.08 -18.28 15.21
CA PRO A 209 1.13 -19.34 16.21
C PRO A 209 -0.26 -19.87 16.61
N THR A 210 -1.30 -19.06 16.44
CA THR A 210 -2.69 -19.43 16.76
C THR A 210 -3.28 -20.30 15.66
N GLY A 211 -3.65 -21.54 16.00
CA GLY A 211 -4.27 -22.50 15.07
C GLY A 211 -3.38 -23.66 14.62
N TYR A 212 -2.23 -23.90 15.28
CA TYR A 212 -1.42 -25.10 15.03
C TYR A 212 -2.19 -26.40 15.33
N ASP A 213 -3.03 -26.38 16.38
CA ASP A 213 -3.74 -27.57 16.90
C ASP A 213 -5.25 -27.58 16.62
N ALA A 214 -5.80 -26.57 15.93
CA ALA A 214 -7.24 -26.47 15.70
C ALA A 214 -7.66 -27.26 14.43
N PRO A 215 -8.65 -28.17 14.50
CA PRO A 215 -9.10 -28.92 13.34
C PRO A 215 -9.69 -28.01 12.26
N VAL A 216 -9.31 -28.27 11.01
CA VAL A 216 -9.74 -27.51 9.83
C VAL A 216 -11.17 -27.91 9.47
N VAL A 217 -12.15 -27.05 9.74
CA VAL A 217 -13.55 -27.27 9.32
C VAL A 217 -13.75 -26.79 7.88
N GLU A 218 -14.19 -27.69 7.01
CA GLU A 218 -14.45 -27.42 5.58
C GLU A 218 -15.54 -26.36 5.38
N PRO A 219 -15.37 -25.40 4.45
CA PRO A 219 -16.46 -24.51 4.06
C PRO A 219 -17.31 -25.16 2.95
N GLN A 220 -18.62 -25.21 3.17
CA GLN A 220 -19.63 -25.50 2.16
C GLN A 220 -20.08 -24.24 1.36
N ALA A 221 -19.72 -23.00 1.78
CA ALA A 221 -20.12 -21.73 1.10
C ALA A 221 -19.21 -20.49 1.37
N ASP A 222 -19.53 -19.36 0.71
CA ASP A 222 -18.75 -18.13 0.43
C ASP A 222 -18.16 -17.32 1.61
N THR A 223 -16.88 -16.92 1.49
CA THR A 223 -16.00 -16.52 2.60
C THR A 223 -16.06 -15.04 3.06
N GLU A 224 -16.16 -14.04 2.18
CA GLU A 224 -16.23 -12.61 2.59
C GLU A 224 -17.54 -12.26 3.32
N ALA A 225 -18.66 -12.83 2.85
CA ALA A 225 -19.97 -12.64 3.47
C ALA A 225 -20.08 -13.39 4.80
N ALA A 226 -19.52 -14.60 4.89
CA ALA A 226 -19.44 -15.37 6.13
C ALA A 226 -18.60 -14.69 7.22
N ASP A 227 -17.59 -13.88 6.85
CA ASP A 227 -16.76 -13.13 7.80
C ASP A 227 -17.40 -11.83 8.31
N ALA A 228 -18.43 -11.36 7.60
CA ALA A 228 -19.23 -10.18 7.97
C ALA A 228 -20.56 -10.55 8.68
N ALA A 229 -20.98 -11.82 8.64
CA ALA A 229 -22.09 -12.36 9.42
C ALA A 229 -21.66 -12.64 10.88
N GLU A 230 -22.53 -12.38 11.87
CA GLU A 230 -22.24 -12.77 13.25
C GLU A 230 -22.35 -14.29 13.44
N PRO A 231 -21.47 -14.90 14.27
CA PRO A 231 -21.65 -16.30 14.64
C PRO A 231 -22.86 -16.45 15.58
N ALA A 232 -23.62 -17.52 15.41
CA ALA A 232 -24.61 -17.94 16.39
C ALA A 232 -23.88 -18.56 17.60
N GLY A 233 -23.61 -17.75 18.63
CA GLY A 233 -23.05 -18.21 19.91
C GLY A 233 -22.14 -17.18 20.62
N PRO A 234 -21.85 -17.37 21.92
CA PRO A 234 -21.00 -16.48 22.70
C PRO A 234 -19.53 -16.73 22.34
N VAL A 235 -19.03 -16.08 21.29
CA VAL A 235 -17.62 -16.10 20.91
C VAL A 235 -17.01 -14.74 21.22
N GLU A 236 -15.92 -14.73 21.98
CA GLU A 236 -15.09 -13.57 22.28
C GLU A 236 -14.83 -12.76 21.00
N LEU A 237 -15.31 -11.51 20.95
CA LEU A 237 -15.21 -10.62 19.79
C LEU A 237 -13.73 -10.36 19.45
N ARG A 238 -13.12 -11.20 18.60
CA ARG A 238 -11.77 -10.97 18.06
C ARG A 238 -11.82 -9.84 17.02
N PRO A 239 -11.10 -8.72 17.23
CA PRO A 239 -10.98 -7.65 16.25
C PRO A 239 -10.42 -8.17 14.92
N ALA A 240 -10.73 -7.50 13.80
CA ALA A 240 -10.45 -8.01 12.45
C ALA A 240 -8.97 -8.39 12.23
N LEU A 241 -8.04 -7.59 12.77
CA LEU A 241 -6.60 -7.80 12.69
C LEU A 241 -6.08 -8.97 13.55
N GLY A 242 -6.88 -9.45 14.51
CA GLY A 242 -6.60 -10.62 15.37
C GLY A 242 -7.16 -11.93 14.80
N ARG A 243 -7.76 -11.91 13.61
CA ARG A 243 -8.35 -13.10 13.00
C ARG A 243 -7.27 -13.96 12.30
N PRO A 244 -7.33 -15.30 12.38
CA PRO A 244 -6.27 -16.18 11.88
C PRO A 244 -5.98 -16.07 10.37
N GLY A 245 -7.00 -15.76 9.56
CA GLY A 245 -6.86 -15.58 8.11
C GLY A 245 -6.39 -14.17 7.70
N PHE A 246 -6.37 -13.21 8.62
CA PHE A 246 -6.05 -11.81 8.29
C PHE A 246 -4.62 -11.62 7.76
N TRP A 247 -3.65 -12.33 8.34
CA TRP A 247 -2.24 -12.25 7.92
C TRP A 247 -1.83 -13.42 7.01
N TYR A 248 -2.80 -14.20 6.53
CA TYR A 248 -2.55 -15.38 5.69
C TYR A 248 -3.28 -15.26 4.32
N GLY A 249 -2.73 -14.45 3.41
CA GLY A 249 -3.32 -14.17 2.08
C GLY A 249 -3.00 -15.18 0.97
N ARG A 250 -2.20 -16.22 1.26
CA ARG A 250 -1.48 -17.06 0.29
C ARG A 250 -2.27 -17.45 -0.96
N ARG A 251 -3.55 -17.84 -0.81
CA ARG A 251 -4.36 -18.44 -1.90
C ARG A 251 -5.15 -17.42 -2.71
N LEU A 252 -5.65 -16.37 -2.07
CA LEU A 252 -6.27 -15.25 -2.77
C LEU A 252 -5.27 -14.64 -3.75
N VAL A 253 -4.04 -14.40 -3.28
CA VAL A 253 -2.97 -13.85 -4.11
C VAL A 253 -2.64 -14.76 -5.29
N ALA A 254 -2.59 -16.08 -5.09
CA ALA A 254 -2.37 -17.03 -6.19
C ALA A 254 -3.49 -17.01 -7.24
N ARG A 255 -4.76 -16.97 -6.82
CA ARG A 255 -5.91 -16.88 -7.73
C ARG A 255 -5.94 -15.56 -8.50
N LEU A 256 -5.77 -14.44 -7.81
CA LEU A 256 -5.73 -13.12 -8.44
C LEU A 256 -4.54 -13.00 -9.38
N ARG A 257 -3.36 -13.51 -9.00
CA ARG A 257 -2.17 -13.54 -9.87
C ARG A 257 -2.47 -14.27 -11.17
N ALA A 258 -3.09 -15.46 -11.10
CA ALA A 258 -3.48 -16.20 -12.30
C ALA A 258 -4.45 -15.39 -13.18
N ALA A 259 -5.48 -14.79 -12.58
CA ALA A 259 -6.47 -13.99 -13.31
C ALA A 259 -5.86 -12.73 -13.96
N HIS A 260 -5.00 -11.99 -13.26
CA HIS A 260 -4.35 -10.79 -13.78
C HIS A 260 -3.28 -11.10 -14.84
N THR A 261 -2.51 -12.18 -14.66
CA THR A 261 -1.57 -12.65 -15.71
C THR A 261 -2.33 -13.06 -16.97
N ALA A 262 -3.44 -13.79 -16.84
CA ALA A 262 -4.32 -14.12 -17.95
C ALA A 262 -4.91 -12.86 -18.62
N ALA A 263 -5.40 -11.90 -17.84
CA ALA A 263 -5.89 -10.63 -18.35
C ALA A 263 -4.83 -9.88 -19.16
N GLY A 264 -3.57 -9.87 -18.71
CA GLY A 264 -2.45 -9.30 -19.45
C GLY A 264 -2.27 -9.98 -20.81
N PHE A 265 -2.12 -11.30 -20.85
CA PHE A 265 -1.96 -12.03 -22.13
C PHE A 265 -3.17 -11.88 -23.06
N LEU A 266 -4.38 -11.90 -22.52
CA LEU A 266 -5.61 -11.67 -23.29
C LEU A 266 -5.70 -10.23 -23.83
N THR A 267 -5.13 -9.24 -23.13
CA THR A 267 -5.07 -7.85 -23.65
C THR A 267 -4.19 -7.78 -24.90
N VAL A 268 -3.03 -8.44 -24.88
CA VAL A 268 -2.14 -8.52 -26.05
C VAL A 268 -2.81 -9.30 -27.19
N ALA A 269 -3.44 -10.44 -26.88
CA ALA A 269 -4.15 -11.25 -27.87
C ALA A 269 -5.33 -10.47 -28.49
N ALA A 270 -6.06 -9.69 -27.69
CA ALA A 270 -7.15 -8.84 -28.15
C ALA A 270 -6.66 -7.78 -29.14
N ALA A 271 -5.49 -7.15 -28.90
CA ALA A 271 -4.91 -6.18 -29.83
C ALA A 271 -4.58 -6.83 -31.19
N LEU A 272 -3.91 -7.99 -31.18
CA LEU A 272 -3.54 -8.72 -32.40
C LEU A 272 -4.77 -9.24 -33.18
N VAL A 273 -5.73 -9.86 -32.50
CA VAL A 273 -6.92 -10.43 -33.15
C VAL A 273 -7.86 -9.33 -33.66
N THR A 274 -7.91 -8.17 -33.01
CA THR A 274 -8.73 -7.04 -33.50
C THR A 274 -8.16 -6.47 -34.79
N ALA A 275 -6.84 -6.32 -34.89
CA ALA A 275 -6.18 -5.84 -36.11
C ALA A 275 -6.41 -6.79 -37.29
N THR A 276 -6.24 -8.10 -37.07
CA THR A 276 -6.41 -9.12 -38.12
C THR A 276 -7.88 -9.31 -38.52
N THR A 277 -8.80 -9.45 -37.56
CA THR A 277 -10.23 -9.66 -37.88
C THR A 277 -10.88 -8.49 -38.59
N ARG A 278 -10.44 -7.24 -38.34
CA ARG A 278 -10.94 -6.07 -39.09
C ARG A 278 -10.51 -6.10 -40.56
N HIS A 279 -9.28 -6.52 -40.83
CA HIS A 279 -8.80 -6.67 -42.21
C HIS A 279 -9.49 -7.86 -42.91
N ASP A 280 -9.62 -8.99 -42.22
CA ASP A 280 -10.16 -10.23 -42.78
C ASP A 280 -11.71 -10.20 -42.93
N ALA A 281 -12.41 -9.20 -42.36
CA ALA A 281 -13.88 -9.11 -42.34
C ALA A 281 -14.54 -9.01 -43.74
N GLY A 282 -13.80 -8.56 -44.76
CA GLY A 282 -14.29 -8.43 -46.13
C GLY A 282 -14.06 -9.64 -47.03
N ALA A 283 -13.35 -10.67 -46.56
CA ALA A 283 -12.95 -11.83 -47.38
C ALA A 283 -13.37 -13.15 -46.72
N PRO A 284 -14.18 -14.00 -47.39
CA PRO A 284 -14.46 -15.34 -46.89
C PRO A 284 -13.21 -16.23 -47.01
N GLY A 285 -12.86 -16.92 -45.91
CA GLY A 285 -11.70 -17.82 -45.91
C GLY A 285 -11.39 -18.41 -44.54
N LEU A 286 -10.48 -19.40 -44.52
CA LEU A 286 -10.06 -20.09 -43.31
C LEU A 286 -9.50 -19.12 -42.25
N LEU A 287 -8.71 -18.12 -42.66
CA LEU A 287 -8.14 -17.11 -41.75
C LEU A 287 -9.22 -16.27 -41.06
N THR A 288 -10.31 -15.95 -41.75
CA THR A 288 -11.45 -15.21 -41.20
C THR A 288 -12.17 -16.05 -40.15
N VAL A 289 -12.45 -17.32 -40.45
CA VAL A 289 -13.06 -18.26 -39.48
C VAL A 289 -12.17 -18.44 -38.25
N LEU A 290 -10.87 -18.66 -38.45
CA LEU A 290 -9.90 -18.79 -37.35
C LEU A 290 -9.80 -17.50 -36.53
N GLY A 291 -9.85 -16.32 -37.17
CA GLY A 291 -9.83 -15.03 -36.49
C GLY A 291 -11.05 -14.84 -35.59
N TRP A 292 -12.25 -15.19 -36.07
CA TRP A 292 -13.47 -15.17 -35.25
C TRP A 292 -13.42 -16.19 -34.11
N ALA A 293 -12.90 -17.39 -34.35
CA ALA A 293 -12.73 -18.42 -33.32
C ALA A 293 -11.75 -17.96 -32.23
N LEU A 294 -10.61 -17.36 -32.60
CA LEU A 294 -9.65 -16.78 -31.66
C LEU A 294 -10.25 -15.63 -30.87
N ARG A 295 -11.02 -14.74 -31.52
CA ARG A 295 -11.71 -13.64 -30.86
C ARG A 295 -12.76 -14.15 -29.86
N ALA A 296 -13.50 -15.20 -30.20
CA ALA A 296 -14.43 -15.86 -29.30
C ALA A 296 -13.68 -16.51 -28.11
N ALA A 297 -12.55 -17.18 -28.35
CA ALA A 297 -11.72 -17.76 -27.30
C ALA A 297 -11.19 -16.69 -26.34
N VAL A 298 -10.74 -15.54 -26.85
CA VAL A 298 -10.33 -14.39 -26.03
C VAL A 298 -11.51 -13.89 -25.17
N ALA A 299 -12.71 -13.76 -25.75
CA ALA A 299 -13.90 -13.32 -25.02
C ALA A 299 -14.32 -14.32 -23.92
N VAL A 300 -14.33 -15.62 -24.21
CA VAL A 300 -14.65 -16.67 -23.24
C VAL A 300 -13.66 -16.66 -22.08
N LEU A 301 -12.35 -16.61 -22.36
CA LEU A 301 -11.34 -16.54 -21.32
C LEU A 301 -11.41 -15.23 -20.51
N ALA A 302 -11.78 -14.11 -21.14
CA ALA A 302 -12.02 -12.84 -20.43
C ALA A 302 -13.22 -12.95 -19.46
N VAL A 303 -14.31 -13.61 -19.86
CA VAL A 303 -15.44 -13.90 -18.96
C VAL A 303 -15.00 -14.79 -17.80
N VAL A 304 -14.18 -15.81 -18.06
CA VAL A 304 -13.60 -16.66 -17.00
C VAL A 304 -12.76 -15.81 -16.03
N VAL A 305 -11.89 -14.93 -16.54
CA VAL A 305 -11.10 -14.00 -15.70
C VAL A 305 -12.02 -13.15 -14.81
N LEU A 306 -13.05 -12.53 -15.38
CA LEU A 306 -14.02 -11.72 -14.62
C LEU A 306 -14.72 -12.55 -13.54
N TRP A 307 -15.13 -13.78 -13.87
CA TRP A 307 -15.72 -14.70 -12.90
C TRP A 307 -14.75 -15.05 -11.77
N VAL A 308 -13.47 -15.32 -12.07
CA VAL A 308 -12.45 -15.62 -11.06
C VAL A 308 -12.22 -14.43 -10.11
N VAL A 309 -12.23 -13.20 -10.65
CA VAL A 309 -12.05 -11.96 -9.88
C VAL A 309 -13.28 -11.62 -9.03
N CYS A 310 -14.48 -11.90 -9.52
CA CYS A 310 -15.74 -11.55 -8.85
C CYS A 310 -16.27 -12.62 -7.89
N ARG A 311 -16.04 -13.91 -8.16
CA ARG A 311 -16.71 -15.02 -7.47
C ARG A 311 -16.36 -15.09 -5.99
N ARG A 312 -15.06 -15.14 -5.68
CA ARG A 312 -14.55 -15.31 -4.30
C ARG A 312 -13.67 -14.14 -3.91
N GLY A 313 -13.66 -13.85 -2.63
CA GLY A 313 -12.83 -12.80 -2.05
C GLY A 313 -11.90 -13.28 -0.94
N ARG A 314 -11.44 -12.37 -0.08
CA ARG A 314 -10.56 -12.67 1.05
C ARG A 314 -11.36 -13.22 2.24
N SER A 315 -10.88 -14.28 2.90
CA SER A 315 -11.35 -14.61 4.24
C SER A 315 -10.37 -14.10 5.28
N GLU A 316 -10.87 -13.37 6.26
CA GLU A 316 -10.16 -12.94 7.46
C GLU A 316 -10.30 -13.95 8.59
N ARG A 317 -11.44 -14.67 8.74
CA ARG A 317 -11.67 -15.54 9.92
C ARG A 317 -11.06 -16.93 9.81
N ARG A 318 -10.92 -17.48 8.60
CA ARG A 318 -10.49 -18.88 8.41
C ARG A 318 -9.27 -18.97 7.49
N LEU A 319 -8.45 -19.99 7.71
CA LEU A 319 -7.36 -20.35 6.80
C LEU A 319 -7.97 -21.05 5.58
N ASP A 320 -7.91 -20.40 4.42
CA ASP A 320 -8.24 -21.08 3.17
C ASP A 320 -7.17 -22.16 2.94
N LEU A 321 -7.58 -23.43 2.80
CA LEU A 321 -6.69 -24.59 2.68
C LEU A 321 -6.88 -25.46 1.42
N ARG A 322 -7.80 -25.12 0.48
CA ARG A 322 -7.88 -25.78 -0.85
C ARG A 322 -7.53 -24.84 -2.01
N VAL A 323 -6.60 -25.25 -2.89
CA VAL A 323 -6.28 -24.50 -4.12
C VAL A 323 -7.03 -25.20 -5.23
N GLU A 324 -7.80 -24.46 -6.02
CA GLU A 324 -8.23 -24.91 -7.34
C GLU A 324 -7.00 -24.95 -8.25
N ARG A 325 -6.09 -25.93 -8.03
CA ARG A 325 -4.78 -25.99 -8.68
C ARG A 325 -4.93 -25.98 -10.19
N ALA A 326 -5.96 -26.64 -10.70
CA ALA A 326 -6.33 -26.61 -12.10
C ALA A 326 -6.58 -25.16 -12.59
N LEU A 327 -7.46 -24.40 -11.95
CA LEU A 327 -7.75 -23.03 -12.37
C LEU A 327 -6.50 -22.11 -12.32
N VAL A 328 -5.72 -22.18 -11.23
CA VAL A 328 -4.55 -21.32 -11.02
C VAL A 328 -3.41 -21.61 -12.01
N SER A 329 -3.24 -22.87 -12.42
CA SER A 329 -2.17 -23.26 -13.36
C SER A 329 -2.61 -23.19 -14.82
N TRP A 330 -3.84 -23.60 -15.14
CA TRP A 330 -4.30 -23.70 -16.52
C TRP A 330 -4.76 -22.37 -17.10
N LEU A 331 -5.32 -21.45 -16.32
CA LEU A 331 -5.84 -20.19 -16.86
C LEU A 331 -4.74 -19.32 -17.51
N PRO A 332 -3.60 -19.02 -16.85
CA PRO A 332 -2.50 -18.28 -17.49
C PRO A 332 -1.92 -19.03 -18.70
N ALA A 333 -1.78 -20.36 -18.60
CA ALA A 333 -1.24 -21.19 -19.68
C ALA A 333 -2.15 -21.20 -20.91
N ALA A 334 -3.47 -21.33 -20.72
CA ALA A 334 -4.46 -21.27 -21.79
C ALA A 334 -4.49 -19.88 -22.45
N SER A 335 -4.43 -18.79 -21.66
CA SER A 335 -4.34 -17.44 -22.20
C SER A 335 -3.05 -17.20 -22.99
N LEU A 336 -1.91 -17.75 -22.53
CA LEU A 336 -0.65 -17.69 -23.27
C LEU A 336 -0.70 -18.51 -24.56
N ALA A 337 -1.34 -19.68 -24.54
CA ALA A 337 -1.53 -20.50 -25.73
C ALA A 337 -2.42 -19.78 -26.77
N VAL A 338 -3.53 -19.18 -26.34
CA VAL A 338 -4.38 -18.35 -27.22
C VAL A 338 -3.61 -17.16 -27.79
N LEU A 339 -2.77 -16.51 -26.98
CA LEU A 339 -1.89 -15.44 -27.46
C LEU A 339 -0.89 -15.95 -28.51
N ALA A 340 -0.25 -17.09 -28.28
CA ALA A 340 0.68 -17.70 -29.23
C ALA A 340 -0.03 -18.06 -30.55
N LEU A 341 -1.21 -18.66 -30.49
CA LEU A 341 -2.03 -18.97 -31.66
C LEU A 341 -2.44 -17.69 -32.40
N THR A 342 -2.80 -16.64 -31.68
CA THR A 342 -3.11 -15.33 -32.27
C THR A 342 -1.89 -14.70 -32.93
N ALA A 343 -0.70 -14.83 -32.35
CA ALA A 343 0.54 -14.35 -32.94
C ALA A 343 0.89 -15.11 -34.23
N VAL A 344 0.70 -16.43 -34.27
CA VAL A 344 0.86 -17.25 -35.48
C VAL A 344 -0.16 -16.84 -36.55
N HIS A 345 -1.42 -16.68 -36.17
CA HIS A 345 -2.48 -16.20 -37.08
C HIS A 345 -2.18 -14.80 -37.63
N ALA A 346 -1.69 -13.88 -36.80
CA ALA A 346 -1.28 -12.54 -37.22
C ALA A 346 -0.07 -12.60 -38.16
N GLY A 347 0.92 -13.44 -37.88
CA GLY A 347 2.12 -13.60 -38.71
C GLY A 347 1.89 -14.29 -40.07
N TRP A 348 0.70 -14.88 -40.28
CA TRP A 348 0.34 -15.52 -41.55
C TRP A 348 0.25 -14.50 -42.69
N SER A 349 0.69 -14.90 -43.89
CA SER A 349 0.77 -14.02 -45.06
C SER A 349 -0.63 -13.54 -45.49
N ARG A 350 -0.80 -12.22 -45.56
CA ARG A 350 -1.99 -11.54 -46.09
C ARG A 350 -1.56 -10.60 -47.22
N PRO A 351 -1.74 -11.00 -48.48
CA PRO A 351 -1.39 -10.16 -49.62
C PRO A 351 -2.15 -8.83 -49.59
N GLY A 352 -1.46 -7.72 -49.84
CA GLY A 352 -2.07 -6.39 -49.91
C GLY A 352 -2.38 -5.73 -48.56
N TRP A 353 -2.04 -6.35 -47.42
CA TRP A 353 -2.23 -5.71 -46.12
C TRP A 353 -1.17 -4.62 -45.90
N THR A 354 -1.63 -3.37 -45.84
CA THR A 354 -0.81 -2.20 -45.51
C THR A 354 -1.23 -1.60 -44.16
N SER A 355 -0.27 -1.01 -43.46
CA SER A 355 -0.48 -0.28 -42.21
C SER A 355 -0.59 1.22 -42.51
N SER A 356 -1.67 1.85 -42.06
CA SER A 356 -1.92 3.28 -42.23
C SER A 356 -2.65 3.83 -41.01
N GLY A 357 -2.34 5.06 -40.58
CA GLY A 357 -2.95 5.67 -39.40
C GLY A 357 -2.63 4.90 -38.11
N THR A 358 -3.49 5.05 -37.09
CA THR A 358 -3.37 4.32 -35.83
C THR A 358 -3.82 2.87 -35.96
N LEU A 359 -3.25 2.00 -35.14
CA LEU A 359 -3.65 0.61 -35.03
C LEU A 359 -5.13 0.54 -34.62
N PRO A 360 -5.95 -0.31 -35.25
CA PRO A 360 -7.37 -0.41 -34.94
C PRO A 360 -7.65 -0.76 -33.46
N GLY A 361 -7.98 0.24 -32.63
CA GLY A 361 -8.17 0.01 -31.18
C GLY A 361 -8.36 1.25 -30.31
N ASP A 362 -8.22 2.47 -30.83
CA ASP A 362 -8.17 3.72 -30.07
C ASP A 362 -9.31 3.94 -29.06
N ALA A 363 -10.52 3.44 -29.38
CA ALA A 363 -11.69 3.55 -28.49
C ALA A 363 -11.53 2.80 -27.15
N VAL A 364 -10.59 1.85 -27.05
CA VAL A 364 -10.36 1.03 -25.85
C VAL A 364 -9.94 1.88 -24.66
N PHE A 365 -9.06 2.87 -24.83
CA PHE A 365 -8.65 3.75 -23.72
C PHE A 365 -9.81 4.60 -23.20
N GLY A 366 -10.71 5.05 -24.09
CA GLY A 366 -11.93 5.77 -23.72
C GLY A 366 -12.92 4.90 -22.95
N ALA A 367 -13.19 3.70 -23.47
CA ALA A 367 -14.04 2.73 -22.80
C ALA A 367 -13.48 2.35 -21.42
N LEU A 368 -12.16 2.13 -21.33
CA LEU A 368 -11.49 1.78 -20.07
C LEU A 368 -11.58 2.91 -19.04
N THR A 369 -11.40 4.17 -19.47
CA THR A 369 -11.54 5.34 -18.61
C THR A 369 -12.97 5.49 -18.07
N LEU A 370 -13.99 5.23 -18.90
CA LEU A 370 -15.39 5.24 -18.47
C LEU A 370 -15.72 4.11 -17.51
N VAL A 371 -15.23 2.90 -17.77
CA VAL A 371 -15.40 1.76 -16.86
C VAL A 371 -14.75 2.08 -15.51
N GLN A 372 -13.54 2.64 -15.50
CA GLN A 372 -12.88 3.07 -14.27
C GLN A 372 -13.68 4.13 -13.51
N GLY A 373 -14.16 5.18 -14.20
CA GLY A 373 -15.00 6.22 -13.60
C GLY A 373 -16.30 5.65 -13.03
N GLY A 374 -16.99 4.79 -13.78
CA GLY A 374 -18.21 4.12 -13.34
C GLY A 374 -17.99 3.21 -12.13
N LEU A 375 -16.90 2.43 -12.10
CA LEU A 375 -16.52 1.61 -10.95
C LEU A 375 -16.21 2.45 -9.71
N VAL A 376 -15.49 3.58 -9.86
CA VAL A 376 -15.18 4.51 -8.76
C VAL A 376 -16.46 5.17 -8.22
N VAL A 377 -17.37 5.60 -9.08
CA VAL A 377 -18.67 6.17 -8.67
C VAL A 377 -19.50 5.11 -7.95
N GLY A 378 -19.59 3.89 -8.49
CA GLY A 378 -20.26 2.77 -7.84
C GLY A 378 -19.65 2.44 -6.46
N LEU A 379 -18.33 2.46 -6.36
CA LEU A 379 -17.61 2.27 -5.10
C LEU A 379 -17.94 3.39 -4.10
N GLY A 380 -18.05 4.63 -4.57
CA GLY A 380 -18.51 5.78 -3.79
C GLY A 380 -19.92 5.60 -3.22
N VAL A 381 -20.86 5.15 -4.05
CA VAL A 381 -22.23 4.85 -3.62
C VAL A 381 -22.24 3.76 -2.55
N VAL A 382 -21.53 2.66 -2.77
CA VAL A 382 -21.44 1.56 -1.80
C VAL A 382 -20.79 2.03 -0.49
N ALA A 383 -19.74 2.84 -0.56
CA ALA A 383 -19.08 3.41 0.63
C ALA A 383 -20.05 4.29 1.45
N LEU A 384 -20.81 5.17 0.79
CA LEU A 384 -21.81 5.99 1.45
C LEU A 384 -22.91 5.13 2.10
N LEU A 385 -23.36 4.08 1.41
CA LEU A 385 -24.33 3.14 1.97
C LEU A 385 -23.78 2.44 3.22
N LEU A 386 -22.54 1.94 3.17
CA LEU A 386 -21.88 1.30 4.32
C LEU A 386 -21.75 2.24 5.51
N GLN A 387 -21.46 3.52 5.28
CA GLN A 387 -21.22 4.51 6.34
C GLN A 387 -22.50 5.00 7.05
N ARG A 388 -23.68 4.94 6.39
CA ARG A 388 -24.95 5.48 6.94
C ARG A 388 -25.25 5.13 8.41
N PRO A 389 -25.04 3.89 8.91
CA PRO A 389 -25.41 3.53 10.27
C PRO A 389 -24.51 4.09 11.38
N ARG A 390 -23.24 4.40 11.08
CA ARG A 390 -22.24 4.85 12.06
C ARG A 390 -21.36 5.93 11.45
N ARG A 391 -21.88 7.17 11.44
CA ARG A 391 -21.13 8.33 10.97
C ARG A 391 -20.14 8.77 12.05
N ASP A 392 -18.88 8.39 11.87
CA ASP A 392 -17.78 9.03 12.58
C ASP A 392 -17.28 10.24 11.75
N PRO A 393 -17.34 11.47 12.28
CA PRO A 393 -16.88 12.67 11.59
C PRO A 393 -15.37 12.66 11.29
N ARG A 394 -14.57 11.87 12.02
CA ARG A 394 -13.12 11.80 11.82
C ARG A 394 -12.71 10.85 10.69
N THR A 395 -13.60 9.94 10.29
CA THR A 395 -13.36 9.06 9.14
C THR A 395 -13.06 9.89 7.88
N ALA A 396 -11.98 9.54 7.20
CA ALA A 396 -11.47 10.26 6.04
C ALA A 396 -12.57 10.41 4.97
N LEU A 397 -12.78 11.66 4.53
CA LEU A 397 -13.81 12.04 3.56
C LEU A 397 -15.20 11.48 3.87
N ARG A 398 -15.54 11.32 5.16
CA ARG A 398 -16.80 10.70 5.60
C ARG A 398 -17.03 9.37 4.85
N GLY A 399 -16.05 8.47 4.90
CA GLY A 399 -16.15 7.12 4.33
C GLY A 399 -15.83 7.03 2.83
N LEU A 400 -15.65 8.14 2.13
CA LEU A 400 -15.23 8.17 0.72
C LEU A 400 -13.72 8.02 0.51
N GLY A 401 -12.95 7.76 1.57
CA GLY A 401 -11.50 7.58 1.48
C GLY A 401 -11.08 6.52 0.45
N GLY A 402 -11.66 5.32 0.48
CA GLY A 402 -11.33 4.27 -0.48
C GLY A 402 -11.69 4.59 -1.94
N PRO A 403 -12.92 5.08 -2.26
CA PRO A 403 -13.23 5.60 -3.59
C PRO A 403 -12.25 6.67 -4.10
N ALA A 404 -11.88 7.63 -3.24
CA ALA A 404 -10.95 8.69 -3.62
C ALA A 404 -9.55 8.12 -3.94
N VAL A 405 -9.07 7.19 -3.12
CA VAL A 405 -7.78 6.52 -3.36
C VAL A 405 -7.83 5.60 -4.58
N ALA A 406 -8.96 4.93 -4.86
CA ALA A 406 -9.15 4.18 -6.09
C ALA A 406 -9.09 5.09 -7.34
N MET A 407 -9.68 6.29 -7.27
CA MET A 407 -9.56 7.29 -8.33
C MET A 407 -8.11 7.74 -8.53
N LEU A 408 -7.36 7.97 -7.44
CA LEU A 408 -5.94 8.29 -7.53
C LEU A 408 -5.13 7.15 -8.18
N ALA A 409 -5.48 5.89 -7.93
CA ALA A 409 -4.84 4.76 -8.60
C ALA A 409 -5.09 4.78 -10.11
N CYS A 410 -6.33 5.03 -10.54
CA CYS A 410 -6.69 5.21 -11.95
C CYS A 410 -5.95 6.40 -12.58
N ALA A 411 -5.88 7.53 -11.86
CA ALA A 411 -5.17 8.73 -12.29
C ALA A 411 -3.68 8.47 -12.53
N LEU A 412 -3.02 7.86 -11.55
CA LEU A 412 -1.60 7.49 -11.64
C LEU A 412 -1.36 6.52 -12.80
N GLY A 413 -2.21 5.49 -12.93
CA GLY A 413 -2.13 4.55 -14.05
C GLY A 413 -2.29 5.24 -15.40
N GLY A 414 -3.26 6.15 -15.53
CA GLY A 414 -3.53 6.92 -16.75
C GLY A 414 -2.39 7.86 -17.12
N VAL A 415 -1.90 8.66 -16.16
CA VAL A 415 -0.78 9.59 -16.38
C VAL A 415 0.50 8.84 -16.75
N MET A 416 0.80 7.72 -16.08
CA MET A 416 1.98 6.91 -16.42
C MET A 416 1.86 6.29 -17.81
N SER A 417 0.69 5.73 -18.14
CA SER A 417 0.43 5.07 -19.42
C SER A 417 0.44 6.06 -20.59
N GLY A 418 -0.37 7.11 -20.48
CA GLY A 418 -0.45 8.17 -21.48
C GLY A 418 0.86 8.93 -21.62
N GLY A 419 1.57 9.15 -20.52
CA GLY A 419 2.83 9.86 -20.55
C GLY A 419 3.97 9.10 -21.23
N VAL A 420 4.07 7.79 -21.00
CA VAL A 420 5.05 6.95 -21.71
C VAL A 420 4.70 6.86 -23.19
N ALA A 421 3.42 6.64 -23.54
CA ALA A 421 2.97 6.58 -24.93
C ALA A 421 3.26 7.90 -25.67
N GLN A 422 2.89 9.05 -25.09
CA GLN A 422 3.16 10.37 -25.67
C GLN A 422 4.66 10.61 -25.83
N ARG A 423 5.49 10.25 -24.84
CA ARG A 423 6.93 10.51 -24.92
C ARG A 423 7.62 9.65 -25.97
N VAL A 424 7.20 8.40 -26.14
CA VAL A 424 7.71 7.53 -27.20
C VAL A 424 7.24 8.03 -28.56
N ALA A 425 5.98 8.46 -28.69
CA ALA A 425 5.47 9.06 -29.92
C ALA A 425 6.27 10.32 -30.31
N ASP A 426 6.46 11.27 -29.39
CA ASP A 426 7.23 12.50 -29.64
C ASP A 426 8.70 12.19 -29.99
N TRP A 427 9.28 11.13 -29.41
CA TRP A 427 10.63 10.67 -29.74
C TRP A 427 10.69 10.14 -31.18
N LEU A 428 9.78 9.23 -31.54
CA LEU A 428 9.71 8.65 -32.89
C LEU A 428 9.37 9.71 -33.96
N ASP A 429 8.44 10.62 -33.66
CA ASP A 429 7.96 11.70 -34.55
C ASP A 429 9.03 12.79 -34.75
N GLY A 430 9.82 13.12 -33.72
CA GLY A 430 10.86 14.15 -33.76
C GLY A 430 11.99 13.92 -34.77
N SER A 431 12.00 12.77 -35.44
CA SER A 431 12.90 12.44 -36.54
C SER A 431 12.32 12.68 -37.94
N ALA A 432 11.03 13.00 -38.06
CA ALA A 432 10.34 13.22 -39.32
C ALA A 432 10.27 14.71 -39.68
N GLY A 433 10.41 15.04 -40.97
CA GLY A 433 10.28 16.42 -41.47
C GLY A 433 8.85 16.98 -41.30
N ARG A 434 8.69 18.30 -41.38
CA ARG A 434 7.42 19.02 -41.12
C ARG A 434 6.19 18.54 -41.94
N ASP A 435 6.41 17.83 -43.03
CA ASP A 435 5.38 17.34 -43.97
C ASP A 435 5.09 15.83 -43.88
N ALA A 436 5.71 15.11 -42.93
CA ALA A 436 5.49 13.67 -42.76
C ALA A 436 4.18 13.36 -42.02
N VAL A 437 3.64 12.15 -42.25
CA VAL A 437 2.51 11.60 -41.48
C VAL A 437 2.93 11.52 -40.01
N ARG A 438 2.27 12.30 -39.16
CA ARG A 438 2.62 12.40 -37.73
C ARG A 438 2.35 11.08 -37.01
N ILE A 439 3.36 10.63 -36.28
CA ILE A 439 3.24 9.50 -35.35
C ILE A 439 2.64 10.04 -34.06
N GLY A 440 1.53 9.48 -33.61
CA GLY A 440 0.81 10.00 -32.46
C GLY A 440 0.08 8.94 -31.68
N PRO A 441 -0.03 9.09 -30.34
CA PRO A 441 -0.84 8.21 -29.53
C PRO A 441 -2.34 8.49 -29.75
N PRO A 442 -3.23 7.61 -29.28
CA PRO A 442 -4.66 7.82 -29.26
C PRO A 442 -5.03 9.19 -28.69
N VAL A 443 -5.97 9.87 -29.37
CA VAL A 443 -6.43 11.24 -29.06
C VAL A 443 -6.71 11.45 -27.57
N LEU A 444 -7.34 10.47 -26.92
CA LEU A 444 -7.65 10.55 -25.49
C LEU A 444 -6.41 10.75 -24.60
N LEU A 445 -5.28 10.12 -24.93
CA LEU A 445 -4.06 10.24 -24.12
C LEU A 445 -3.52 11.68 -24.16
N SER A 446 -3.65 12.37 -25.30
CA SER A 446 -3.32 13.80 -25.40
C SER A 446 -4.29 14.68 -24.61
N TRP A 447 -5.58 14.35 -24.59
CA TRP A 447 -6.57 15.02 -23.72
C TRP A 447 -6.29 14.80 -22.23
N GLN A 448 -5.82 13.62 -21.83
CA GLN A 448 -5.42 13.33 -20.45
C GLN A 448 -4.14 14.10 -20.06
N ALA A 449 -3.19 14.26 -20.99
CA ALA A 449 -2.00 15.07 -20.74
C ALA A 449 -2.35 16.56 -20.50
N SER A 450 -3.30 17.12 -21.27
CA SER A 450 -3.74 18.51 -21.10
C SER A 450 -4.47 18.80 -19.79
N VAL A 451 -4.91 17.77 -19.06
CA VAL A 451 -5.55 17.94 -17.74
C VAL A 451 -4.55 18.34 -16.66
N ILE A 452 -3.28 17.97 -16.79
CA ILE A 452 -2.27 18.15 -15.73
C ILE A 452 -2.04 19.64 -15.38
N PRO A 453 -1.81 20.56 -16.35
CA PRO A 453 -1.67 21.98 -16.03
C PRO A 453 -2.92 22.57 -15.37
N VAL A 454 -4.11 22.18 -15.84
CA VAL A 454 -5.39 22.62 -15.29
C VAL A 454 -5.55 22.15 -13.84
N LEU A 455 -5.22 20.88 -13.57
CA LEU A 455 -5.25 20.33 -12.22
C LEU A 455 -4.28 21.08 -11.29
N LEU A 456 -3.04 21.36 -11.72
CA LEU A 456 -2.10 22.10 -10.88
C LEU A 456 -2.59 23.51 -10.55
N LEU A 457 -3.17 24.22 -11.52
CA LEU A 457 -3.76 25.55 -11.29
C LEU A 457 -4.91 25.48 -10.28
N LEU A 458 -5.80 24.48 -10.41
CA LEU A 458 -6.88 24.25 -9.44
C LEU A 458 -6.37 23.94 -8.03
N LEU A 459 -5.19 23.32 -7.90
CA LEU A 459 -4.57 22.99 -6.61
C LEU A 459 -3.85 24.18 -5.95
N LEU A 460 -3.58 25.27 -6.67
CA LEU A 460 -3.02 26.49 -6.07
C LEU A 460 -3.96 27.12 -5.03
N VAL A 461 -5.27 27.07 -5.28
CA VAL A 461 -6.28 27.62 -4.37
C VAL A 461 -6.29 26.90 -3.00
N PRO A 462 -6.49 25.57 -2.91
CA PRO A 462 -6.43 24.88 -1.62
C PRO A 462 -5.04 24.98 -0.97
N ALA A 463 -3.95 25.03 -1.75
CA ALA A 463 -2.61 25.23 -1.20
C ALA A 463 -2.46 26.61 -0.53
N ALA A 464 -2.91 27.68 -1.18
CA ALA A 464 -2.90 29.03 -0.62
C ALA A 464 -3.79 29.14 0.63
N LEU A 465 -4.98 28.53 0.62
CA LEU A 465 -5.88 28.49 1.78
C LEU A 465 -5.25 27.75 2.97
N LEU A 466 -4.59 26.60 2.74
CA LEU A 466 -3.88 25.86 3.79
C LEU A 466 -2.69 26.64 4.32
N ALA A 467 -1.92 27.32 3.46
CA ALA A 467 -0.82 28.18 3.87
C ALA A 467 -1.31 29.33 4.75
N ALA A 468 -2.34 30.07 4.30
CA ALA A 468 -2.94 31.15 5.06
C ALA A 468 -3.48 30.67 6.42
N ARG A 469 -4.22 29.55 6.43
CA ARG A 469 -4.72 28.94 7.66
C ARG A 469 -3.60 28.57 8.62
N THR A 470 -2.51 27.96 8.13
CA THR A 470 -1.36 27.57 8.97
C THR A 470 -0.71 28.78 9.62
N VAL A 471 -0.55 29.88 8.88
CA VAL A 471 -0.01 31.14 9.42
C VAL A 471 -0.93 31.73 10.48
N LEU A 472 -2.25 31.72 10.25
CA LEU A 472 -3.23 32.22 11.22
C LEU A 472 -3.30 31.36 12.48
N ASP A 473 -3.28 30.03 12.32
CA ASP A 473 -3.29 29.08 13.44
C ASP A 473 -1.99 29.20 14.25
N ALA A 474 -0.83 29.39 13.60
CA ALA A 474 0.44 29.65 14.30
C ALA A 474 0.39 30.92 15.15
N ARG A 475 -0.32 31.98 14.70
CA ARG A 475 -0.52 33.20 15.50
C ARG A 475 -1.44 32.97 16.69
N ARG A 476 -2.54 32.22 16.49
CA ARG A 476 -3.51 31.89 17.56
C ARG A 476 -2.92 31.00 18.65
N LEU A 477 -2.02 30.09 18.27
CA LEU A 477 -1.42 29.13 19.20
C LEU A 477 -0.34 29.74 20.12
N ARG A 478 0.09 30.99 19.90
CA ARG A 478 1.14 31.62 20.73
C ARG A 478 0.74 31.71 22.21
N ALA A 479 -0.47 32.19 22.49
CA ALA A 479 -0.98 32.30 23.86
C ALA A 479 -1.08 30.93 24.56
N ALA A 480 -1.47 29.88 23.81
CA ALA A 480 -1.51 28.52 24.34
C ALA A 480 -0.10 27.97 24.62
N VAL A 481 0.89 28.30 23.79
CA VAL A 481 2.28 27.92 24.04
C VAL A 481 2.82 28.61 25.28
N GLU A 482 2.60 29.92 25.45
CA GLU A 482 3.04 30.66 26.64
C GLU A 482 2.41 30.10 27.92
N ALA A 483 1.12 29.73 27.86
CA ALA A 483 0.43 29.09 28.99
C ALA A 483 0.96 27.68 29.31
N ASP A 484 1.22 26.85 28.30
CA ASP A 484 1.72 25.48 28.51
C ASP A 484 3.11 25.44 29.17
N TYR A 485 3.91 26.49 28.97
CA TYR A 485 5.27 26.62 29.54
C TYR A 485 5.34 27.53 30.78
N ASP A 486 4.21 28.07 31.24
CA ASP A 486 4.16 29.08 32.30
C ASP A 486 5.12 30.26 32.03
N ALA A 487 5.24 30.65 30.76
CA ALA A 487 6.19 31.66 30.28
C ALA A 487 5.58 33.07 30.25
N ALA A 488 4.51 33.30 31.01
CA ALA A 488 3.81 34.60 31.03
C ALA A 488 4.68 35.72 31.59
N ASP A 489 5.54 35.39 32.56
CA ASP A 489 6.41 36.36 33.24
C ASP A 489 7.69 36.69 32.44
N GLU A 490 8.20 35.75 31.63
CA GLU A 490 9.38 35.92 30.77
C GLU A 490 9.13 35.39 29.35
N PRO A 491 8.29 36.06 28.55
CA PRO A 491 7.97 35.60 27.20
C PRO A 491 9.14 35.83 26.23
N ASP A 492 9.46 34.81 25.42
CA ASP A 492 10.35 34.91 24.25
C ASP A 492 9.49 34.79 22.97
N PRO A 493 9.21 35.92 22.27
CA PRO A 493 8.37 35.93 21.08
C PRO A 493 8.91 35.06 19.93
N VAL A 494 10.24 34.92 19.82
CA VAL A 494 10.87 34.13 18.77
C VAL A 494 10.66 32.66 19.07
N ARG A 495 10.94 32.23 20.30
CA ARG A 495 10.78 30.85 20.74
C ARG A 495 9.32 30.42 20.73
N THR A 496 8.41 31.23 21.28
CA THR A 496 6.96 31.01 21.19
C THR A 496 6.53 30.88 19.73
N GLY A 497 7.03 31.76 18.85
CA GLY A 497 6.75 31.72 17.42
C GLY A 497 7.19 30.41 16.74
N GLN A 498 8.38 29.91 17.08
CA GLN A 498 8.91 28.65 16.55
C GLN A 498 8.07 27.44 16.98
N ILE A 499 7.73 27.35 18.26
CA ILE A 499 6.92 26.25 18.82
C ILE A 499 5.50 26.30 18.24
N ALA A 500 4.87 27.47 18.22
CA ALA A 500 3.52 27.63 17.68
C ALA A 500 3.47 27.32 16.18
N ALA A 501 4.49 27.73 15.41
CA ALA A 501 4.62 27.35 13.99
C ALA A 501 4.90 25.84 13.81
N GLY A 502 5.60 25.19 14.75
CA GLY A 502 5.75 23.75 14.80
C GLY A 502 4.40 23.03 14.96
N ARG A 503 3.62 23.42 15.97
CA ARG A 503 2.26 22.89 16.23
C ARG A 503 1.30 23.14 15.06
N ALA A 504 1.33 24.33 14.46
CA ALA A 504 0.50 24.66 13.30
C ALA A 504 0.89 23.86 12.05
N ARG A 505 2.18 23.68 11.77
CA ARG A 505 2.63 22.82 10.66
C ARG A 505 2.27 21.35 10.91
N ALA A 506 2.35 20.89 12.16
CA ALA A 506 1.94 19.54 12.51
C ALA A 506 0.46 19.29 12.20
N SER A 507 -0.43 20.28 12.37
CA SER A 507 -1.87 20.15 12.08
C SER A 507 -2.21 20.07 10.58
N LEU A 508 -1.28 20.42 9.68
CA LEU A 508 -1.49 20.30 8.22
C LEU A 508 -1.82 18.87 7.79
N THR A 509 -1.20 17.87 8.43
CA THR A 509 -1.49 16.45 8.17
C THR A 509 -2.96 16.12 8.37
N ASP A 510 -3.67 16.85 9.24
CA ASP A 510 -5.10 16.62 9.47
C ASP A 510 -5.98 17.00 8.27
N SER A 511 -5.46 17.84 7.37
CA SER A 511 -6.12 18.28 6.13
C SER A 511 -5.93 17.32 4.96
N ALA A 512 -5.08 16.29 5.10
CA ALA A 512 -4.77 15.35 4.01
C ALA A 512 -6.01 14.71 3.35
N PRO A 513 -7.05 14.26 4.10
CA PRO A 513 -8.26 13.73 3.47
C PRO A 513 -8.96 14.72 2.54
N VAL A 514 -9.06 16.00 2.94
CA VAL A 514 -9.71 17.03 2.13
C VAL A 514 -8.96 17.24 0.82
N LEU A 515 -7.63 17.35 0.89
CA LEU A 515 -6.79 17.53 -0.31
C LEU A 515 -6.94 16.33 -1.27
N VAL A 516 -6.91 15.10 -0.75
CA VAL A 516 -7.16 13.90 -1.54
C VAL A 516 -8.55 13.91 -2.17
N GLY A 517 -9.57 14.38 -1.44
CA GLY A 517 -10.92 14.53 -1.98
C GLY A 517 -11.01 15.54 -3.12
N VAL A 518 -10.36 16.70 -2.97
CA VAL A 518 -10.29 17.73 -4.02
C VAL A 518 -9.57 17.20 -5.26
N VAL A 519 -8.39 16.61 -5.09
CA VAL A 519 -7.62 16.02 -6.20
C VAL A 519 -8.45 14.94 -6.89
N SER A 520 -9.00 13.98 -6.13
CA SER A 520 -9.81 12.90 -6.68
C SER A 520 -11.06 13.42 -7.42
N GLY A 521 -11.77 14.39 -6.85
CA GLY A 521 -12.95 14.97 -7.48
C GLY A 521 -12.60 15.71 -8.77
N ALA A 522 -11.55 16.53 -8.74
CA ALA A 522 -11.05 17.22 -9.92
C ALA A 522 -10.60 16.24 -11.01
N THR A 523 -9.86 15.18 -10.66
CA THR A 523 -9.43 14.17 -11.64
C THR A 523 -10.61 13.42 -12.26
N LEU A 524 -11.63 13.06 -11.48
CA LEU A 524 -12.81 12.40 -12.02
C LEU A 524 -13.55 13.29 -13.04
N LEU A 525 -13.75 14.57 -12.70
CA LEU A 525 -14.43 15.54 -13.58
C LEU A 525 -13.60 15.85 -14.84
N LEU A 526 -12.31 16.10 -14.68
CA LEU A 526 -11.41 16.39 -15.78
C LEU A 526 -11.23 15.16 -16.70
N GLY A 527 -11.16 13.96 -16.13
CA GLY A 527 -11.12 12.71 -16.91
C GLY A 527 -12.40 12.48 -17.72
N ALA A 528 -13.58 12.77 -17.15
CA ALA A 528 -14.84 12.73 -17.89
C ALA A 528 -14.87 13.75 -19.03
N ALA A 529 -14.36 14.97 -18.77
CA ALA A 529 -14.22 16.00 -19.80
C ALA A 529 -13.24 15.59 -20.91
N SER A 530 -12.13 14.92 -20.58
CA SER A 530 -11.18 14.39 -21.57
C SER A 530 -11.83 13.35 -22.49
N VAL A 531 -12.65 12.43 -21.93
CA VAL A 531 -13.37 11.44 -22.74
C VAL A 531 -14.40 12.12 -23.64
N ALA A 532 -15.21 13.02 -23.08
CA ALA A 532 -16.21 13.76 -23.85
C ALA A 532 -15.57 14.59 -24.97
N GLY A 533 -14.48 15.30 -24.67
CA GLY A 533 -13.71 16.08 -25.63
C GLY A 533 -13.13 15.23 -26.75
N ALA A 534 -12.45 14.13 -26.41
CA ALA A 534 -11.86 13.22 -27.38
C ALA A 534 -12.90 12.60 -28.34
N TRP A 535 -14.08 12.23 -27.82
CA TRP A 535 -15.14 11.63 -28.63
C TRP A 535 -15.90 12.65 -29.48
N ALA A 536 -16.15 13.85 -28.95
CA ALA A 536 -16.86 14.89 -29.67
C ALA A 536 -16.01 15.47 -30.81
N SER A 537 -14.70 15.66 -30.60
CA SER A 537 -13.83 16.30 -31.59
C SER A 537 -13.16 15.33 -32.55
N GLY A 538 -12.93 14.08 -32.14
CA GLY A 538 -12.07 13.14 -32.86
C GLY A 538 -10.61 13.61 -33.01
N ASN A 539 -10.23 14.68 -32.31
CA ASN A 539 -8.98 15.41 -32.49
C ASN A 539 -8.32 15.77 -31.16
N VAL A 540 -7.00 15.92 -31.17
CA VAL A 540 -6.22 16.41 -30.00
C VAL A 540 -6.68 17.81 -29.57
N PRO A 541 -6.54 18.20 -28.29
CA PRO A 541 -7.05 19.46 -27.76
C PRO A 541 -6.71 20.68 -28.62
N GLY A 542 -5.46 20.83 -29.06
CA GLY A 542 -5.03 21.97 -29.88
C GLY A 542 -5.85 22.14 -31.16
N ARG A 543 -6.17 21.04 -31.85
CA ARG A 543 -6.95 21.06 -33.11
C ARG A 543 -8.45 21.08 -32.90
N ALA A 544 -8.92 20.52 -31.78
CA ALA A 544 -10.35 20.48 -31.45
C ALA A 544 -10.97 21.88 -31.35
N PHE A 545 -10.14 22.91 -31.11
CA PHE A 545 -10.57 24.30 -30.98
C PHE A 545 -10.10 25.20 -32.14
N ASP A 546 -9.60 24.66 -33.26
CA ASP A 546 -9.13 25.46 -34.41
C ASP A 546 -10.24 26.36 -35.00
N GLY A 547 -11.51 25.96 -34.88
CA GLY A 547 -12.67 26.76 -35.28
C GLY A 547 -13.24 27.68 -34.19
N ALA A 548 -12.65 27.70 -33.00
CA ALA A 548 -13.07 28.56 -31.89
C ALA A 548 -12.36 29.93 -31.94
N HIS A 549 -12.68 30.81 -31.00
CA HIS A 549 -12.00 32.11 -30.88
C HIS A 549 -10.47 31.92 -30.74
N PRO A 550 -9.61 32.72 -31.40
CA PRO A 550 -8.15 32.51 -31.44
C PRO A 550 -7.48 32.38 -30.06
N ALA A 551 -7.99 33.10 -29.05
CA ALA A 551 -7.53 32.96 -27.67
C ALA A 551 -7.76 31.56 -27.08
N ILE A 552 -8.90 30.92 -27.40
CA ILE A 552 -9.25 29.57 -26.94
C ILE A 552 -8.39 28.53 -27.65
N ALA A 553 -8.21 28.66 -28.97
CA ALA A 553 -7.35 27.78 -29.77
C ALA A 553 -5.89 27.83 -29.28
N SER A 554 -5.38 29.03 -29.01
CA SER A 554 -4.03 29.26 -28.45
C SER A 554 -3.91 28.65 -27.05
N LEU A 555 -4.89 28.90 -26.17
CA LEU A 555 -4.89 28.34 -24.80
C LEU A 555 -4.91 26.81 -24.82
N ALA A 556 -5.73 26.19 -25.67
CA ALA A 556 -5.79 24.74 -25.82
C ALA A 556 -4.45 24.15 -26.30
N SER A 557 -3.83 24.81 -27.28
CA SER A 557 -2.52 24.40 -27.81
C SER A 557 -1.41 24.53 -26.77
N VAL A 558 -1.36 25.65 -26.04
CA VAL A 558 -0.40 25.85 -24.94
C VAL A 558 -0.62 24.84 -23.81
N THR A 559 -1.87 24.57 -23.46
CA THR A 559 -2.21 23.61 -22.39
C THR A 559 -1.80 22.19 -22.77
N GLN A 560 -2.05 21.78 -24.02
CA GLN A 560 -1.59 20.49 -24.54
C GLN A 560 -0.06 20.39 -24.51
N ALA A 561 0.64 21.41 -25.03
CA ALA A 561 2.09 21.43 -25.07
C ALA A 561 2.70 21.38 -23.65
N LEU A 562 2.19 22.22 -22.74
CA LEU A 562 2.63 22.26 -21.36
C LEU A 562 2.36 20.93 -20.65
N GLY A 563 1.20 20.31 -20.89
CA GLY A 563 0.87 18.98 -20.40
C GLY A 563 1.89 17.92 -20.82
N SER A 564 2.26 17.89 -22.11
CA SER A 564 3.31 16.98 -22.60
C SER A 564 4.67 17.23 -21.94
N TRP A 565 5.11 18.50 -21.86
CA TRP A 565 6.36 18.86 -21.19
C TRP A 565 6.38 18.49 -19.71
N MET A 566 5.27 18.71 -19.01
CA MET A 566 5.14 18.38 -17.58
C MET A 566 5.18 16.88 -17.32
N ILE A 567 4.66 16.05 -18.23
CA ILE A 567 4.83 14.60 -18.16
C ILE A 567 6.31 14.24 -18.29
N GLY A 568 7.00 14.79 -19.30
CA GLY A 568 8.43 14.54 -19.51
C GLY A 568 9.29 14.99 -18.33
N PHE A 569 9.02 16.18 -17.81
CA PHE A 569 9.68 16.72 -16.61
C PHE A 569 9.32 15.92 -15.36
N GLY A 570 8.06 15.51 -15.21
CA GLY A 570 7.59 14.63 -14.14
C GLY A 570 8.35 13.31 -14.13
N PHE A 571 8.54 12.68 -15.29
CA PHE A 571 9.34 11.46 -15.43
C PHE A 571 10.82 11.68 -15.06
N LEU A 572 11.41 12.81 -15.47
CA LEU A 572 12.79 13.16 -15.09
C LEU A 572 12.93 13.39 -13.58
N LEU A 573 12.04 14.19 -12.98
CA LEU A 573 11.97 14.38 -11.53
C LEU A 573 11.82 13.04 -10.81
N PHE A 574 10.98 12.16 -11.34
CA PHE A 574 10.71 10.86 -10.78
C PHE A 574 11.94 9.93 -10.80
N VAL A 575 12.68 9.86 -11.90
CA VAL A 575 13.93 9.09 -11.99
C VAL A 575 15.02 9.69 -11.09
N THR A 576 15.16 11.02 -11.09
CA THR A 576 16.18 11.72 -10.29
C THR A 576 15.91 11.62 -8.80
N TRP A 577 14.66 11.78 -8.35
CA TRP A 577 14.27 11.57 -6.96
C TRP A 577 14.35 10.11 -6.53
N GLY A 578 14.03 9.16 -7.42
CA GLY A 578 14.27 7.73 -7.18
C GLY A 578 15.76 7.43 -6.92
N ARG A 579 16.65 8.02 -7.74
CA ARG A 579 18.10 7.94 -7.52
C ARG A 579 18.56 8.70 -6.27
N ARG A 580 17.95 9.82 -5.92
CA ARG A 580 18.28 10.58 -4.71
C ARG A 580 17.88 9.83 -3.45
N ALA A 581 16.68 9.25 -3.42
CA ALA A 581 16.20 8.42 -2.30
C ALA A 581 17.08 7.18 -2.07
N TYR A 582 17.79 6.70 -3.11
CA TYR A 582 18.81 5.68 -2.97
C TYR A 582 20.01 6.17 -2.14
N ARG A 583 20.48 7.41 -2.37
CA ARG A 583 21.70 7.95 -1.76
C ARG A 583 21.48 8.71 -0.44
N ASP A 584 20.30 9.30 -0.23
CA ASP A 584 20.04 10.23 0.87
C ASP A 584 19.05 9.64 1.89
N ALA A 585 19.47 9.55 3.16
CA ALA A 585 18.66 9.02 4.25
C ALA A 585 17.44 9.90 4.59
N SER A 586 17.53 11.22 4.38
CA SER A 586 16.44 12.16 4.66
C SER A 586 15.33 12.06 3.61
N ALA A 587 15.69 12.04 2.32
CA ALA A 587 14.76 11.83 1.22
C ALA A 587 14.10 10.44 1.28
N ARG A 588 14.84 9.43 1.75
CA ARG A 588 14.33 8.08 2.01
C ARG A 588 13.27 8.06 3.11
N ARG A 589 13.41 8.86 4.16
CA ARG A 589 12.46 8.91 5.28
C ARG A 589 11.08 9.40 4.84
N THR A 590 11.01 10.45 4.01
CA THR A 590 9.74 11.02 3.53
C THR A 590 9.01 10.08 2.57
N ILE A 591 9.71 9.50 1.59
CA ILE A 591 9.12 8.54 0.64
C ILE A 591 8.77 7.22 1.34
N GLY A 592 9.60 6.81 2.31
CA GLY A 592 9.42 5.59 3.08
C GLY A 592 8.11 5.56 3.86
N ILE A 593 7.65 6.69 4.41
CA ILE A 593 6.39 6.72 5.19
C ILE A 593 5.18 6.32 4.34
N LEU A 594 5.03 6.92 3.14
CA LEU A 594 3.92 6.58 2.23
C LEU A 594 4.01 5.12 1.77
N TRP A 595 5.23 4.65 1.51
CA TRP A 595 5.49 3.28 1.11
C TRP A 595 5.15 2.27 2.22
N ASP A 596 5.52 2.57 3.46
CA ASP A 596 5.29 1.69 4.62
C ASP A 596 3.81 1.62 4.99
N VAL A 597 3.04 2.68 4.76
CA VAL A 597 1.56 2.62 4.84
C VAL A 597 1.00 1.75 3.71
N GLY A 598 1.51 1.93 2.48
CA GLY A 598 1.11 1.16 1.30
C GLY A 598 1.39 -0.34 1.38
N THR A 599 2.48 -0.70 2.05
CA THR A 599 2.99 -2.08 2.17
C THR A 599 2.73 -2.69 3.56
N PHE A 600 2.00 -2.00 4.43
CA PHE A 600 1.49 -2.58 5.67
C PHE A 600 0.33 -3.58 5.42
N TRP A 601 -0.44 -3.37 4.37
CA TRP A 601 -1.67 -4.15 4.15
C TRP A 601 -1.45 -5.35 3.23
N PRO A 602 -1.99 -6.53 3.58
CA PRO A 602 -1.94 -7.70 2.70
C PRO A 602 -2.52 -7.42 1.31
N ARG A 603 -2.02 -8.15 0.30
CA ARG A 603 -2.61 -8.13 -1.04
C ARG A 603 -4.02 -8.69 -1.00
N ALA A 604 -5.00 -7.88 -1.39
CA ALA A 604 -6.42 -8.21 -1.37
C ALA A 604 -7.15 -7.87 -2.67
N ALA A 605 -6.70 -6.82 -3.37
CA ALA A 605 -7.27 -6.43 -4.66
C ALA A 605 -6.29 -6.65 -5.83
N HIS A 606 -5.03 -6.24 -5.69
CA HIS A 606 -4.06 -6.29 -6.78
C HIS A 606 -2.90 -7.26 -6.46
N PRO A 607 -2.71 -8.37 -7.23
CA PRO A 607 -1.71 -9.39 -6.95
C PRO A 607 -0.26 -8.96 -7.25
N PHE A 608 -0.09 -7.95 -8.11
CA PHE A 608 1.22 -7.36 -8.42
C PHE A 608 1.58 -6.15 -7.55
N ALA A 609 0.75 -5.79 -6.55
CA ALA A 609 1.13 -4.79 -5.57
C ALA A 609 2.41 -5.24 -4.82
N PRO A 610 3.20 -4.34 -4.23
CA PRO A 610 4.36 -4.72 -3.43
C PRO A 610 3.99 -5.69 -2.29
N PRO A 611 4.92 -6.53 -1.81
CA PRO A 611 4.64 -7.46 -0.73
C PRO A 611 4.36 -6.74 0.59
N CYS A 612 3.56 -7.37 1.44
CA CYS A 612 3.22 -6.84 2.75
C CYS A 612 4.28 -7.22 3.79
N TYR A 613 4.97 -6.25 4.39
CA TYR A 613 5.95 -6.56 5.44
C TYR A 613 5.29 -7.00 6.75
N ALA A 614 4.06 -6.55 7.02
CA ALA A 614 3.34 -6.88 8.24
C ALA A 614 2.89 -8.36 8.27
N GLU A 615 2.69 -9.01 7.12
CA GLU A 615 2.48 -10.47 7.02
C GLU A 615 3.69 -11.29 7.52
N ARG A 616 4.84 -10.64 7.72
CA ARG A 616 6.01 -11.22 8.40
C ARG A 616 6.22 -10.64 9.81
N ALA A 617 6.22 -9.32 9.94
CA ALA A 617 6.53 -8.66 11.21
C ALA A 617 5.51 -8.93 12.33
N VAL A 618 4.22 -9.03 12.00
CA VAL A 618 3.18 -9.32 13.00
C VAL A 618 3.33 -10.75 13.56
N PRO A 619 3.47 -11.80 12.72
CA PRO A 619 3.82 -13.13 13.21
C PRO A 619 5.11 -13.19 14.03
N ASP A 620 6.19 -12.54 13.61
CA ASP A 620 7.49 -12.56 14.31
C ASP A 620 7.36 -12.01 15.74
N LEU A 621 6.71 -10.84 15.89
CA LEU A 621 6.42 -10.24 17.19
C LEU A 621 5.52 -11.15 18.05
N THR A 622 4.48 -11.73 17.46
CA THR A 622 3.53 -12.61 18.15
C THR A 622 4.23 -13.87 18.67
N TRP A 623 5.08 -14.48 17.85
CA TRP A 623 5.88 -15.66 18.21
C TRP A 623 6.84 -15.34 19.34
N ARG A 624 7.54 -14.20 19.28
CA ARG A 624 8.48 -13.82 20.33
C ARG A 624 7.78 -13.57 21.66
N MET A 625 6.70 -12.79 21.69
CA MET A 625 5.93 -12.55 22.92
C MET A 625 5.35 -13.86 23.49
N SER A 626 4.82 -14.74 22.64
CA SER A 626 4.20 -16.00 23.09
C SER A 626 5.20 -17.05 23.55
N SER A 627 6.36 -17.16 22.88
CA SER A 627 7.42 -18.10 23.29
C SER A 627 8.06 -17.65 24.59
N TRP A 628 8.44 -16.37 24.68
CA TRP A 628 9.11 -15.82 25.86
C TRP A 628 8.22 -15.88 27.11
N THR A 629 6.96 -15.44 27.02
CA THR A 629 6.04 -15.51 28.18
C THR A 629 5.77 -16.94 28.64
N ARG A 630 5.77 -17.92 27.71
CA ARG A 630 5.62 -19.35 28.06
C ARG A 630 6.87 -19.92 28.71
N SER A 631 8.06 -19.56 28.23
CA SER A 631 9.33 -20.10 28.75
C SER A 631 9.78 -19.45 30.05
N THR A 632 9.46 -18.17 30.30
CA THR A 632 9.93 -17.46 31.50
C THR A 632 8.84 -17.25 32.54
N GLY A 633 7.56 -17.33 32.15
CA GLY A 633 6.44 -16.87 32.98
C GLY A 633 6.46 -15.36 33.26
N GLY A 634 7.36 -14.61 32.62
CA GLY A 634 7.64 -13.20 32.88
C GLY A 634 6.57 -12.24 32.38
N ARG A 635 6.80 -10.94 32.63
CA ARG A 635 5.94 -9.82 32.22
C ARG A 635 6.62 -8.96 31.16
N LEU A 636 5.87 -8.47 30.19
CA LEU A 636 6.41 -7.81 29.00
C LEU A 636 5.71 -6.49 28.72
N VAL A 637 6.47 -5.47 28.33
CA VAL A 637 5.92 -4.26 27.71
C VAL A 637 6.39 -4.18 26.26
N ILE A 638 5.46 -4.05 25.31
CA ILE A 638 5.79 -3.79 23.91
C ILE A 638 5.68 -2.29 23.64
N SER A 639 6.81 -1.69 23.28
CA SER A 639 7.00 -0.26 23.08
C SER A 639 7.08 0.03 21.57
N GLY A 640 6.01 0.59 21.00
CA GLY A 640 5.91 0.87 19.57
C GLY A 640 5.98 2.36 19.23
N HIS A 641 7.00 2.77 18.48
CA HIS A 641 7.14 4.12 17.93
C HIS A 641 6.52 4.21 16.54
N SER A 642 5.73 5.25 16.25
CA SER A 642 5.29 5.56 14.88
C SER A 642 4.66 4.33 14.19
N GLN A 643 5.13 3.90 13.01
CA GLN A 643 4.66 2.68 12.34
C GLN A 643 4.82 1.40 13.19
N GLY A 644 5.80 1.37 14.10
CA GLY A 644 5.97 0.29 15.08
C GLY A 644 4.81 0.20 16.08
N SER A 645 4.10 1.29 16.37
CA SER A 645 2.88 1.25 17.20
C SER A 645 1.75 0.49 16.53
N VAL A 646 1.66 0.58 15.20
CA VAL A 646 0.67 -0.13 14.38
C VAL A 646 0.98 -1.62 14.34
N LEU A 647 2.26 -1.99 14.17
CA LEU A 647 2.72 -3.38 14.27
C LEU A 647 2.49 -3.97 15.66
N ALA A 648 2.80 -3.21 16.71
CA ALA A 648 2.59 -3.64 18.09
C ALA A 648 1.10 -3.90 18.37
N ALA A 649 0.21 -2.96 18.00
CA ALA A 649 -1.23 -3.14 18.13
C ALA A 649 -1.74 -4.38 17.36
N ALA A 650 -1.28 -4.57 16.12
CA ALA A 650 -1.61 -5.73 15.31
C ALA A 650 -1.14 -7.07 15.92
N ALA A 651 0.08 -7.12 16.43
CA ALA A 651 0.66 -8.32 17.04
C ALA A 651 -0.02 -8.69 18.37
N VAL A 652 -0.37 -7.71 19.19
CA VAL A 652 -0.99 -7.95 20.48
C VAL A 652 -2.42 -8.50 20.35
N TRP A 653 -3.16 -8.11 19.30
CA TRP A 653 -4.45 -8.74 18.97
C TRP A 653 -4.34 -10.22 18.57
N GLN A 654 -3.17 -10.68 18.12
CA GLN A 654 -2.94 -12.09 17.76
C GLN A 654 -2.65 -12.98 18.98
N LEU A 655 -2.31 -12.39 20.13
CA LEU A 655 -2.01 -13.14 21.36
C LEU A 655 -3.26 -13.83 21.93
N GLN A 656 -3.07 -15.01 22.54
CA GLN A 656 -4.13 -15.66 23.33
C GLN A 656 -4.37 -14.88 24.63
N PRO A 657 -5.58 -14.93 25.23
CA PRO A 657 -5.91 -14.20 26.45
C PRO A 657 -4.91 -14.40 27.59
N ALA A 658 -4.43 -15.64 27.79
CA ALA A 658 -3.44 -15.98 28.81
C ALA A 658 -2.12 -15.21 28.61
N THR A 659 -1.57 -15.19 27.39
CA THR A 659 -0.36 -14.42 27.07
C THR A 659 -0.63 -12.92 27.14
N ARG A 660 -1.75 -12.45 26.59
CA ARG A 660 -2.11 -11.03 26.54
C ARG A 660 -2.24 -10.42 27.94
N SER A 661 -2.67 -11.19 28.93
CA SER A 661 -2.74 -10.75 30.34
C SER A 661 -1.38 -10.38 30.95
N ARG A 662 -0.27 -10.83 30.35
CA ARG A 662 1.12 -10.57 30.76
C ARG A 662 1.83 -9.53 29.89
N VAL A 663 1.11 -8.90 28.96
CA VAL A 663 1.66 -7.95 28.00
C VAL A 663 0.99 -6.59 28.18
N ALA A 664 1.80 -5.56 28.41
CA ALA A 664 1.39 -4.16 28.38
C ALA A 664 1.76 -3.51 27.04
N LEU A 665 0.96 -2.55 26.58
CA LEU A 665 1.22 -1.81 25.33
C LEU A 665 1.61 -0.36 25.64
N LEU A 666 2.76 0.07 25.13
CA LEU A 666 3.18 1.47 25.14
C LEU A 666 3.29 1.96 23.69
N THR A 667 2.48 2.95 23.30
CA THR A 667 2.56 3.56 21.98
C THR A 667 3.05 5.00 22.08
N TYR A 668 3.84 5.46 21.12
CA TYR A 668 4.35 6.83 21.16
C TYR A 668 4.67 7.36 19.76
N GLY A 669 4.46 8.66 19.55
CA GLY A 669 4.45 9.24 18.20
C GLY A 669 3.46 8.49 17.28
N SER A 670 2.34 8.01 17.85
CA SER A 670 1.53 6.95 17.24
C SER A 670 0.55 7.47 16.17
N PRO A 671 0.57 6.93 14.93
CA PRO A 671 -0.37 7.28 13.87
C PRO A 671 -1.70 6.49 13.94
N LEU A 672 -1.92 5.71 15.01
CA LEU A 672 -3.07 4.79 15.14
C LEU A 672 -4.42 5.47 14.90
N GLU A 673 -4.68 6.61 15.52
CA GLU A 673 -5.92 7.36 15.29
C GLU A 673 -5.77 8.31 14.10
N ARG A 674 -4.75 9.17 14.17
CA ARG A 674 -4.58 10.33 13.28
C ARG A 674 -4.45 9.96 11.80
N LEU A 675 -3.88 8.80 11.50
CA LEU A 675 -3.78 8.26 10.14
C LEU A 675 -4.64 7.01 9.99
N TYR A 676 -4.34 5.96 10.76
CA TYR A 676 -4.94 4.65 10.52
C TYR A 676 -6.44 4.62 10.84
N GLY A 677 -6.87 5.22 11.94
CA GLY A 677 -8.27 5.26 12.34
C GLY A 677 -9.15 6.06 11.41
N ARG A 678 -8.59 7.11 10.79
CA ARG A 678 -9.31 7.93 9.80
C ARG A 678 -9.43 7.22 8.45
N TRP A 679 -8.34 6.66 7.93
CA TRP A 679 -8.28 6.11 6.57
C TRP A 679 -8.68 4.64 6.48
N PHE A 680 -8.53 3.86 7.57
CA PHE A 680 -8.86 2.43 7.66
C PHE A 680 -9.83 2.17 8.83
N PRO A 681 -11.00 2.82 8.84
CA PRO A 681 -11.88 2.88 10.01
C PRO A 681 -12.49 1.52 10.40
N ALA A 682 -12.56 0.56 9.47
CA ALA A 682 -12.99 -0.80 9.79
C ALA A 682 -12.00 -1.59 10.65
N TYR A 683 -10.73 -1.16 10.72
CA TYR A 683 -9.64 -1.88 11.37
C TYR A 683 -9.03 -1.12 12.55
N PHE A 684 -8.92 0.21 12.42
CA PHE A 684 -8.35 1.09 13.46
C PHE A 684 -9.31 2.21 13.87
N GLY A 685 -10.60 2.12 13.51
CA GLY A 685 -11.60 3.11 13.94
C GLY A 685 -11.84 3.11 15.45
N PRO A 686 -12.64 4.06 15.97
CA PRO A 686 -12.84 4.25 17.41
C PRO A 686 -13.25 2.98 18.17
N GLU A 687 -14.19 2.20 17.62
CA GLU A 687 -14.63 0.94 18.24
C GLU A 687 -13.55 -0.15 18.24
N ALA A 688 -12.70 -0.20 17.21
CA ALA A 688 -11.59 -1.14 17.17
C ALA A 688 -10.55 -0.79 18.24
N LEU A 689 -10.21 0.51 18.38
CA LEU A 689 -9.27 0.98 19.40
C LEU A 689 -9.82 0.82 20.82
N ARG A 690 -11.11 1.09 21.06
CA ARG A 690 -11.77 0.76 22.34
C ARG A 690 -11.71 -0.74 22.62
N GLY A 691 -11.99 -1.55 21.60
CA GLY A 691 -11.86 -3.01 21.68
C GLY A 691 -10.45 -3.46 22.07
N LEU A 692 -9.41 -2.86 21.49
CA LEU A 692 -8.02 -3.10 21.91
C LEU A 692 -7.84 -2.80 23.40
N ASN A 693 -8.24 -1.61 23.86
CA ASN A 693 -8.12 -1.22 25.26
C ASN A 693 -8.85 -2.19 26.21
N ARG A 694 -10.06 -2.66 25.85
CA ARG A 694 -10.80 -3.64 26.65
C ARG A 694 -10.10 -5.00 26.73
N THR A 695 -9.43 -5.43 25.66
CA THR A 695 -8.72 -6.72 25.62
C THR A 695 -7.34 -6.68 26.27
N MET A 696 -6.74 -5.50 26.43
CA MET A 696 -5.44 -5.32 27.04
C MET A 696 -5.49 -5.31 28.55
N HIS A 697 -4.38 -5.67 29.20
CA HIS A 697 -4.25 -5.45 30.64
C HIS A 697 -4.09 -3.95 30.94
N CYS A 698 -3.12 -3.31 30.29
CA CYS A 698 -2.89 -1.87 30.36
C CYS A 698 -2.29 -1.36 29.04
N TRP A 699 -2.66 -0.13 28.68
CA TRP A 699 -2.18 0.56 27.49
C TRP A 699 -2.03 2.06 27.80
N SER A 700 -0.90 2.65 27.39
CA SER A 700 -0.72 4.09 27.39
C SER A 700 -0.14 4.61 26.08
N ASN A 701 -0.48 5.85 25.71
CA ASN A 701 0.02 6.54 24.53
C ASN A 701 0.68 7.89 24.89
N LEU A 702 1.89 8.11 24.40
CA LEU A 702 2.66 9.36 24.56
C LEU A 702 2.70 10.14 23.24
N TYR A 703 2.41 11.44 23.26
CA TYR A 703 2.38 12.27 22.05
C TYR A 703 2.77 13.72 22.33
N ARG A 704 3.23 14.41 21.29
CA ARG A 704 3.54 15.85 21.28
C ARG A 704 2.62 16.59 20.32
N SER A 705 2.28 17.84 20.62
CA SER A 705 1.47 18.70 19.72
C SER A 705 2.21 19.16 18.46
N THR A 706 3.55 19.07 18.46
CA THR A 706 4.45 19.40 17.35
C THR A 706 4.69 18.22 16.41
N ASP A 707 4.24 17.02 16.76
CA ASP A 707 4.42 15.82 15.95
C ASP A 707 3.45 15.83 14.74
N PRO A 708 3.93 15.83 13.48
CA PRO A 708 3.06 15.83 12.29
C PRO A 708 2.46 14.45 11.96
N ILE A 709 2.94 13.37 12.57
CA ILE A 709 2.54 11.99 12.26
C ILE A 709 1.77 11.40 13.43
N GLY A 710 2.36 11.48 14.62
CA GLY A 710 1.79 11.03 15.88
C GLY A 710 0.68 11.94 16.39
N GLY A 711 -0.12 11.41 17.31
CA GLY A 711 -1.15 12.19 17.99
C GLY A 711 -1.86 11.38 19.07
N PRO A 712 -2.90 11.97 19.69
CA PRO A 712 -3.74 11.25 20.65
C PRO A 712 -4.48 10.11 19.94
N VAL A 713 -4.61 8.96 20.61
CA VAL A 713 -5.37 7.79 20.15
C VAL A 713 -6.87 7.98 20.38
N ARG A 714 -7.26 8.85 21.32
CA ARG A 714 -8.63 9.27 21.63
C ARG A 714 -9.52 8.16 22.17
N VAL A 715 -8.94 7.24 22.95
CA VAL A 715 -9.70 6.25 23.73
C VAL A 715 -9.93 6.80 25.13
N PRO A 716 -11.18 7.16 25.50
CA PRO A 716 -11.49 7.73 26.81
C PRO A 716 -11.40 6.67 27.92
N ALA A 717 -11.47 7.12 29.17
CA ALA A 717 -11.68 6.23 30.31
C ALA A 717 -13.03 5.52 30.19
N GLU A 718 -13.05 4.20 30.43
CA GLU A 718 -14.22 3.32 30.27
C GLU A 718 -14.09 2.15 31.24
N ASP A 719 -15.16 1.75 31.94
CA ASP A 719 -15.22 0.58 32.83
C ASP A 719 -14.06 0.45 33.85
N GLY A 720 -13.73 1.55 34.54
CA GLY A 720 -12.63 1.58 35.52
C GLY A 720 -11.22 1.56 34.91
N ARG A 721 -11.10 1.59 33.57
CA ARG A 721 -9.83 1.73 32.86
C ARG A 721 -9.54 3.22 32.64
N PRO A 722 -8.29 3.67 32.86
CA PRO A 722 -7.90 5.05 32.57
C PRO A 722 -7.96 5.34 31.07
N ALA A 723 -7.99 6.61 30.72
CA ALA A 723 -7.79 7.03 29.34
C ALA A 723 -6.41 6.55 28.84
N VAL A 724 -6.34 6.18 27.57
CA VAL A 724 -5.10 5.65 26.97
C VAL A 724 -4.07 6.75 26.80
N ASP A 725 -4.49 7.94 26.39
CA ASP A 725 -3.60 9.07 26.15
C ASP A 725 -3.08 9.64 27.47
N ALA A 726 -1.76 9.68 27.63
CA ALA A 726 -1.12 10.41 28.71
C ALA A 726 -1.24 11.93 28.49
N ALA A 727 -0.83 12.70 29.51
CA ALA A 727 -0.67 14.14 29.35
C ALA A 727 0.25 14.46 28.16
N VAL A 728 -0.11 15.52 27.42
CA VAL A 728 0.68 15.95 26.25
C VAL A 728 2.10 16.26 26.68
N LEU A 729 3.09 15.72 25.95
CA LEU A 729 4.48 16.02 26.20
C LEU A 729 4.79 17.42 25.64
N LEU A 730 5.45 18.23 26.47
CA LEU A 730 6.00 19.51 26.02
C LEU A 730 7.12 19.24 25.01
N ASP A 731 7.18 20.08 23.98
CA ASP A 731 8.22 20.00 22.95
C ASP A 731 8.53 21.41 22.43
N PRO A 732 9.69 21.98 22.81
CA PRO A 732 10.82 21.39 23.56
C PRO A 732 10.51 21.00 25.02
N VAL A 733 11.35 20.16 25.66
CA VAL A 733 11.21 19.81 27.09
C VAL A 733 11.36 21.04 28.01
N ALA A 734 12.19 22.01 27.61
CA ALA A 734 12.36 23.29 28.29
C ALA A 734 12.08 24.46 27.33
N TYR A 735 11.31 25.44 27.80
CA TYR A 735 10.95 26.63 27.02
C TYR A 735 12.20 27.43 26.61
N GLY A 736 12.95 27.89 27.61
CA GLY A 736 14.20 28.59 27.51
C GLY A 736 15.33 27.85 28.22
N ARG A 737 16.34 28.59 28.67
CA ARG A 737 17.48 28.02 29.40
C ARG A 737 17.14 27.82 30.87
N THR A 738 17.48 26.66 31.42
CA THR A 738 17.41 26.36 32.86
C THR A 738 18.76 25.84 33.35
N ARG A 739 18.90 25.59 34.65
CA ARG A 739 20.13 24.96 35.19
C ARG A 739 20.32 23.53 34.65
N GLU A 740 19.22 22.80 34.46
CA GLU A 740 19.22 21.44 33.90
C GLU A 740 19.37 21.46 32.37
N HIS A 741 18.87 22.52 31.71
CA HIS A 741 18.93 22.73 30.27
C HIS A 741 19.59 24.08 29.92
N PRO A 742 20.93 24.21 30.08
CA PRO A 742 21.62 25.48 29.87
C PRO A 742 21.70 25.90 28.40
N LEU A 743 21.48 24.96 27.48
CA LEU A 743 21.44 25.21 26.04
C LEU A 743 19.99 25.17 25.53
N PRO A 744 19.66 25.90 24.45
CA PRO A 744 18.31 25.86 23.88
C PRO A 744 17.94 24.44 23.43
N GLU A 745 16.92 23.87 24.05
CA GLU A 745 16.44 22.55 23.69
C GLU A 745 15.85 22.53 22.26
N PRO A 746 16.10 21.48 21.46
CA PRO A 746 15.53 21.39 20.12
C PRO A 746 14.01 21.10 20.18
N ILE A 747 13.29 21.51 19.13
CA ILE A 747 11.93 21.01 18.87
C ILE A 747 12.09 19.65 18.19
N LEU A 748 11.79 18.58 18.92
CA LEU A 748 12.05 17.19 18.51
C LEU A 748 10.94 16.63 17.61
N ALA A 749 9.72 17.16 17.71
CA ALA A 749 8.53 16.73 16.97
C ALA A 749 8.33 15.20 17.06
N HIS A 750 8.53 14.48 15.94
CA HIS A 750 8.30 13.04 15.84
C HIS A 750 9.44 12.16 16.37
N SER A 751 10.61 12.75 16.68
CA SER A 751 11.84 12.03 17.03
C SER A 751 12.05 11.95 18.55
N ASP A 752 12.92 11.06 19.02
CA ASP A 752 13.47 11.08 20.39
C ASP A 752 12.43 11.15 21.52
N TYR A 753 11.38 10.34 21.41
CA TYR A 753 10.40 10.18 22.50
C TYR A 753 11.00 9.44 23.70
N GLN A 754 11.92 8.50 23.48
CA GLN A 754 12.55 7.73 24.57
C GLN A 754 13.46 8.58 25.46
N ALA A 755 13.97 9.70 24.95
CA ALA A 755 14.78 10.64 25.71
C ALA A 755 13.95 11.44 26.73
N ASP A 756 12.64 11.49 26.56
CA ASP A 756 11.75 12.17 27.50
C ASP A 756 11.60 11.35 28.79
N PRO A 757 11.85 11.92 29.99
CA PRO A 757 11.70 11.22 31.26
C PRO A 757 10.32 10.59 31.48
N ALA A 758 9.27 11.14 30.87
CA ALA A 758 7.92 10.59 30.92
C ALA A 758 7.83 9.19 30.29
N PHE A 759 8.68 8.88 29.31
CA PHE A 759 8.73 7.57 28.66
C PHE A 759 9.09 6.47 29.66
N ALA A 760 10.21 6.62 30.35
CA ALA A 760 10.69 5.63 31.33
C ALA A 760 9.70 5.47 32.49
N ARG A 761 9.11 6.57 32.98
CA ARG A 761 8.07 6.53 34.03
C ARG A 761 6.83 5.76 33.58
N CYS A 762 6.33 6.05 32.37
CA CYS A 762 5.16 5.39 31.81
C CYS A 762 5.41 3.88 31.63
N ARG A 763 6.56 3.50 31.08
CA ARG A 763 6.98 2.10 30.91
C ARG A 763 7.00 1.34 32.24
N SER A 764 7.66 1.89 33.27
CA SER A 764 7.72 1.24 34.58
C SER A 764 6.34 1.09 35.20
N ALA A 765 5.49 2.13 35.14
CA ALA A 765 4.12 2.08 35.63
C ALA A 765 3.26 1.03 34.90
N LEU A 766 3.48 0.81 33.59
CA LEU A 766 2.80 -0.24 32.84
C LEU A 766 3.23 -1.65 33.30
N LEU A 767 4.53 -1.86 33.50
CA LEU A 767 5.06 -3.13 33.99
C LEU A 767 4.53 -3.45 35.40
N ASP A 768 4.49 -2.48 36.30
CA ASP A 768 4.05 -2.66 37.69
C ASP A 768 2.57 -2.97 37.83
N ARG A 769 1.77 -2.61 36.81
CA ARG A 769 0.37 -3.01 36.74
C ARG A 769 0.18 -4.45 36.30
N LEU A 770 1.14 -5.08 35.63
CA LEU A 770 1.01 -6.46 35.18
C LEU A 770 1.08 -7.44 36.37
N PRO A 771 0.37 -8.58 36.31
CA PRO A 771 0.48 -9.61 37.34
C PRO A 771 1.93 -10.07 37.52
N PRO A 772 2.36 -10.38 38.76
CA PRO A 772 3.69 -10.91 39.01
C PRO A 772 3.93 -12.24 38.28
N ALA A 773 5.20 -12.54 38.00
CA ALA A 773 5.58 -13.79 37.34
C ALA A 773 5.13 -15.01 38.17
N LEU A 774 4.63 -16.05 37.50
CA LEU A 774 4.32 -17.31 38.17
C LEU A 774 5.63 -18.10 38.38
N PRO A 775 5.87 -18.68 39.57
CA PRO A 775 7.02 -19.55 39.80
C PRO A 775 7.00 -20.72 38.80
N HIS A 776 8.11 -20.96 38.11
CA HIS A 776 8.29 -22.19 37.34
C HIS A 776 8.39 -23.37 38.31
N GLN A 777 7.49 -24.34 38.21
CA GLN A 777 7.77 -25.68 38.73
C GLN A 777 8.87 -26.26 37.83
N ARG A 778 10.11 -26.28 38.32
CA ARG A 778 11.15 -27.11 37.70
C ARG A 778 10.63 -28.55 37.71
N THR A 779 10.43 -29.13 36.53
CA THR A 779 10.31 -30.58 36.41
C THR A 779 11.66 -31.14 36.82
N GLU A 780 11.82 -31.47 38.10
CA GLU A 780 12.92 -32.29 38.56
C GLU A 780 12.86 -33.57 37.74
N THR A 781 13.86 -33.72 36.87
CA THR A 781 14.21 -35.01 36.31
C THR A 781 14.45 -35.90 37.51
N VAL A 782 13.52 -36.84 37.74
CA VAL A 782 13.63 -37.86 38.77
C VAL A 782 14.94 -38.59 38.50
N ALA A 783 15.97 -38.25 39.28
CA ALA A 783 17.16 -39.04 39.37
C ALA A 783 16.72 -40.43 39.83
N ASP A 784 17.04 -41.41 39.00
CA ASP A 784 16.77 -42.82 39.20
C ASP A 784 17.39 -43.28 40.53
N GLN A 785 16.60 -43.23 41.61
CA GLN A 785 16.92 -43.93 42.85
C GLN A 785 16.70 -45.41 42.59
N GLY A 786 17.75 -46.04 42.05
CA GLY A 786 17.89 -47.47 41.94
C GLY A 786 17.65 -48.12 43.31
N ARG A 787 16.50 -48.79 43.42
CA ARG A 787 16.12 -49.64 44.54
C ARG A 787 17.19 -50.69 44.80
N SER A 788 17.68 -50.72 46.03
CA SER A 788 18.32 -51.87 46.64
C SER A 788 17.35 -53.05 46.73
N GLY A 789 17.88 -54.26 46.48
CA GLY A 789 17.39 -55.49 47.08
C GLY A 789 16.82 -56.53 46.12
N ARG A 790 17.67 -57.48 45.70
CA ARG A 790 17.36 -58.92 45.81
C ARG A 790 18.62 -59.77 45.78
N SER A 791 18.92 -60.34 46.95
CA SER A 791 19.73 -61.54 47.13
C SER A 791 18.91 -62.76 46.71
N SER A 792 19.49 -63.63 45.89
CA SER A 792 19.42 -65.10 45.94
C SER A 792 19.98 -65.69 44.65
N GLY A 793 21.08 -66.45 44.74
CA GLY A 793 21.67 -67.22 43.64
C GLY A 793 23.18 -67.07 43.56
#